data_AF-A0AB73NTL4-F1
#
_entry.id   AF-A0AB73NTL4-F1
#
_cell.length_a   1.000
_cell.length_b   1.000
_cell.length_c   1.000
_cell.angle_alpha   90.00
_cell.angle_beta   90.00
_cell.angle_gamma   90.00
#
_symmetry.space_group_name_H-M   'P 1'
#
loop_
_entity.id
_entity.type
_entity.pdbx_description
1 polymer ?
#
loop_
_entity_poly.entity_id
_entity_poly.type
_entity_poly.pdbx_seq_one_letter_code
_entity_poly.pdbx_strand_id
1 'polypeptide(L)'
;MVDRKIGEITVPTEPVSRATKITGFTFKSYDKNAGVLQFEIKNQDGSPTDLIDATIRLFMYIYQGEEKKEFPIFDNQIITESYIQGIIKYPIPDMLLSYEGKVDVNVYIDFPDGSHTDNLAFSFTIEKSIIDHNIQANGDYYFKDFIQLIEAASEKSNQLVVKISEQLEELATETNQSLANVEQKAVEVEKNLNKIEELYEEADTYNKKQIDTKLSDKGERAVVEKNQENISRLQTTKADQAFVDAQFATIVSGAPKGTYNTFSELQAAYPNGTDGIFLVLENGHWYYWQTETTSWEDGGVYQSTDIQAASITPDKIAETTIQGSTNLFNWKNVIYGEYVDNNTGKFLPAANQQVYHSEYIPVSSGKRYKFSSWLGIPGAWFDEGKKFIRSISRADTTNMTDKAPENAAYLVWNGDAQRPATSAMITEFDANYPTYPNRYLPYQEVASVRWLEPTGIKVANFSAPEVQTNLFDLETITRGYFINNEAVITENAKFAVSDYIPVKPNTVYSVPITFSAQGYYFNELKEPICAIQHTEASNNNNRQFKTPSNARYVRLNLYAGTTGSSKGNENFFSLTEGENVLTKATEYGVNQKWLNPYSKKLFGKKIVTFGDSITWYDHQLFVDKTTMPNTRAIGYQTYLRSAFGCEVNNQGISGQNTKQIGTRSKAFDYSDYSLATFFAGVNDFGQSRAVGTVQAIGSSFDENTYCGAYQSMLEDVLKRFPTLRIGIIIPYKVWNTQLGGLMPREFTDKLVEIAKLYSIPYLNLYDEAQINEVNKDVLFVDDTSQVPYQYHLNNEGYRMISSYIVSFVNQIIG
;
A
#
# COMPACT_ATOMS: atom_id res chain seq x y z
N MET A 1 35.48 -41.90 -10.33
CA MET A 1 36.65 -42.05 -11.23
C MET A 1 37.75 -42.74 -10.44
N VAL A 2 38.63 -43.51 -11.08
CA VAL A 2 39.71 -44.22 -10.37
C VAL A 2 40.94 -43.31 -10.38
N ASP A 3 41.41 -42.89 -9.21
CA ASP A 3 42.64 -42.12 -9.07
C ASP A 3 43.84 -42.99 -9.48
N ARG A 4 44.62 -42.52 -10.47
CA ARG A 4 45.72 -43.33 -11.05
C ARG A 4 47.11 -42.81 -10.71
N LYS A 5 47.24 -41.53 -10.36
CA LYS A 5 48.50 -40.89 -10.00
C LYS A 5 48.30 -39.97 -8.79
N ILE A 6 48.73 -40.43 -7.63
CA ILE A 6 48.49 -39.78 -6.34
C ILE A 6 49.82 -39.29 -5.76
N GLY A 7 49.91 -37.99 -5.47
CA GLY A 7 50.99 -37.43 -4.65
C GLY A 7 50.55 -37.36 -3.19
N GLU A 8 51.06 -38.25 -2.35
CA GLU A 8 50.66 -38.36 -0.94
C GLU A 8 51.53 -37.50 -0.03
N ILE A 9 50.89 -36.66 0.79
CA ILE A 9 51.54 -35.67 1.65
C ILE A 9 50.95 -35.74 3.06
N THR A 10 51.77 -36.07 4.05
CA THR A 10 51.37 -35.98 5.46
C THR A 10 51.51 -34.56 5.99
N VAL A 11 50.45 -34.03 6.60
CA VAL A 11 50.38 -32.68 7.18
C VAL A 11 50.24 -32.79 8.70
N PRO A 12 51.25 -32.38 9.50
CA PRO A 12 51.14 -32.37 10.96
C PRO A 12 50.36 -31.14 11.45
N THR A 13 49.62 -31.26 12.56
CA THR A 13 48.85 -30.16 13.17
C THR A 13 49.65 -29.28 14.16
N GLU A 14 50.97 -29.46 14.28
CA GLU A 14 51.85 -28.66 15.15
C GLU A 14 52.37 -27.36 14.51
N PRO A 15 52.75 -26.31 15.28
CA PRO A 15 53.54 -25.19 14.77
C PRO A 15 54.97 -25.66 14.41
N VAL A 16 55.12 -26.22 13.23
CA VAL A 16 56.43 -26.59 12.69
C VAL A 16 57.09 -25.34 12.11
N SER A 17 58.39 -25.14 12.36
CA SER A 17 59.16 -24.09 11.68
C SER A 17 59.17 -24.34 10.17
N ARG A 18 58.22 -23.74 9.44
CA ARG A 18 58.07 -23.68 7.98
C ARG A 18 58.86 -24.77 7.23
N ALA A 19 58.49 -26.04 7.43
CA ALA A 19 59.19 -27.14 6.80
C ALA A 19 58.82 -27.18 5.31
N THR A 20 59.63 -26.56 4.44
CA THR A 20 59.43 -26.68 2.99
C THR A 20 59.85 -28.08 2.57
N LYS A 21 58.89 -29.01 2.47
CA LYS A 21 59.18 -30.34 1.96
C LYS A 21 59.22 -30.26 0.43
N ILE A 22 60.39 -30.46 -0.18
CA ILE A 22 60.47 -30.74 -1.62
C ILE A 22 59.99 -32.17 -1.79
N THR A 23 58.81 -32.35 -2.33
CA THR A 23 58.19 -33.67 -2.43
C THR A 23 58.77 -34.52 -3.56
N GLY A 24 59.41 -33.88 -4.55
CA GLY A 24 59.92 -34.55 -5.75
C GLY A 24 58.82 -35.03 -6.70
N PHE A 25 57.54 -34.77 -6.42
CA PHE A 25 56.44 -35.18 -7.27
C PHE A 25 56.43 -34.42 -8.58
N THR A 26 56.22 -35.15 -9.67
CA THR A 26 56.16 -34.59 -11.02
C THR A 26 54.84 -34.99 -11.68
N PHE A 27 53.98 -34.02 -11.91
CA PHE A 27 52.81 -34.17 -12.78
C PHE A 27 53.19 -33.81 -14.20
N LYS A 28 52.53 -34.44 -15.17
CA LYS A 28 52.76 -34.16 -16.58
C LYS A 28 51.51 -33.56 -17.20
N SER A 29 51.68 -32.69 -18.19
CA SER A 29 50.58 -32.03 -18.91
C SER A 29 49.48 -32.97 -19.45
N TYR A 30 49.79 -34.27 -19.62
CA TYR A 30 48.87 -35.30 -20.11
C TYR A 30 48.15 -36.07 -18.98
N ASP A 31 48.44 -35.79 -17.70
CA ASP A 31 47.79 -36.42 -16.54
C ASP A 31 46.35 -35.92 -16.30
N LYS A 32 45.65 -35.49 -17.37
CA LYS A 32 44.28 -34.96 -17.32
C LYS A 32 43.33 -35.96 -16.68
N ASN A 33 42.57 -35.50 -15.69
CA ASN A 33 41.64 -36.31 -14.89
C ASN A 33 42.29 -37.52 -14.18
N ALA A 34 43.62 -37.53 -14.01
CA ALA A 34 44.37 -38.63 -13.40
C ALA A 34 45.28 -38.19 -12.25
N GLY A 35 45.74 -36.94 -12.24
CA GLY A 35 46.60 -36.37 -11.21
C GLY A 35 45.82 -35.82 -10.00
N VAL A 36 46.16 -36.29 -8.80
CA VAL A 36 45.55 -35.85 -7.54
C VAL A 36 46.65 -35.63 -6.49
N LEU A 37 46.54 -34.56 -5.70
CA LEU A 37 47.27 -34.40 -4.45
C LEU A 37 46.41 -34.92 -3.31
N GLN A 38 46.93 -35.85 -2.51
CA GLN A 38 46.25 -36.38 -1.33
C GLN A 38 46.98 -35.91 -0.08
N PHE A 39 46.26 -35.25 0.81
CA PHE A 39 46.73 -34.77 2.10
C PHE A 39 46.22 -35.69 3.20
N GLU A 40 47.14 -36.19 4.02
CA GLU A 40 46.82 -36.91 5.26
C GLU A 40 47.12 -36.01 6.46
N ILE A 41 46.07 -35.44 7.05
CA ILE A 41 46.17 -34.57 8.23
C ILE A 41 46.21 -35.44 9.49
N LYS A 42 47.28 -35.32 10.28
CA LYS A 42 47.51 -36.15 11.48
C LYS A 42 47.81 -35.30 12.71
N ASN A 43 47.28 -35.77 13.85
CA ASN A 43 47.56 -35.25 15.19
C ASN A 43 48.99 -35.61 15.64
N GLN A 44 49.43 -35.02 16.74
CA GLN A 44 50.78 -35.21 17.30
C GLN A 44 51.12 -36.68 17.61
N ASP A 45 50.14 -37.47 18.02
CA ASP A 45 50.28 -38.89 18.33
C ASP A 45 50.26 -39.78 17.07
N GLY A 46 50.20 -39.18 15.88
CA GLY A 46 50.10 -39.88 14.60
C GLY A 46 48.71 -40.38 14.26
N SER A 47 47.70 -40.13 15.10
CA SER A 47 46.31 -40.44 14.80
C SER A 47 45.75 -39.49 13.73
N PRO A 48 44.76 -39.93 12.94
CA PRO A 48 44.07 -39.05 12.00
C PRO A 48 43.42 -37.85 12.69
N THR A 49 43.52 -36.67 12.08
CA THR A 49 42.82 -35.47 12.56
C THR A 49 41.36 -35.49 12.11
N ASP A 50 40.44 -35.19 13.03
CA ASP A 50 39.02 -34.99 12.72
C ASP A 50 38.82 -33.65 12.01
N LEU A 51 38.30 -33.69 10.79
CA LEU A 51 38.06 -32.53 9.93
C LEU A 51 36.57 -32.19 9.81
N ILE A 52 35.69 -32.75 10.66
CA ILE A 52 34.27 -32.37 10.68
C ILE A 52 34.16 -30.86 10.93
N ASP A 53 33.43 -30.18 10.04
CA ASP A 53 33.20 -28.72 10.03
C ASP A 53 34.47 -27.84 9.89
N ALA A 54 35.64 -28.42 9.64
CA ALA A 54 36.87 -27.67 9.37
C ALA A 54 36.90 -27.13 7.92
N THR A 55 37.44 -25.92 7.73
CA THR A 55 37.64 -25.31 6.40
C THR A 55 39.10 -25.40 5.99
N ILE A 56 39.38 -26.00 4.84
CA ILE A 56 40.74 -26.15 4.29
C ILE A 56 40.95 -25.10 3.19
N ARG A 57 42.11 -24.43 3.22
CA ARG A 57 42.52 -23.48 2.17
C ARG A 57 43.87 -23.86 1.59
N LEU A 58 43.98 -23.77 0.27
CA LEU A 58 45.22 -23.97 -0.46
C LEU A 58 45.64 -22.66 -1.12
N PHE A 59 46.91 -22.30 -0.99
CA PHE A 59 47.51 -21.20 -1.75
C PHE A 59 48.64 -21.74 -2.61
N MET A 60 48.53 -21.59 -3.92
CA MET A 60 49.54 -22.04 -4.87
C MET A 60 50.22 -20.86 -5.55
N TYR A 61 51.52 -21.00 -5.79
CA TYR A 61 52.32 -20.05 -6.53
C TYR A 61 53.05 -20.74 -7.67
N ILE A 62 52.99 -20.12 -8.84
CA ILE A 62 53.75 -20.48 -10.03
C ILE A 62 54.82 -19.42 -10.30
N TYR A 63 55.77 -19.76 -11.16
CA TYR A 63 56.93 -18.92 -11.46
C TYR A 63 56.95 -18.59 -12.96
N GLN A 64 56.98 -17.30 -13.29
CA GLN A 64 57.23 -16.82 -14.64
C GLN A 64 58.61 -16.13 -14.65
N GLY A 65 59.65 -16.88 -14.99
CA GLY A 65 61.03 -16.43 -14.79
C GLY A 65 61.38 -16.37 -13.30
N GLU A 66 61.84 -15.22 -12.80
CA GLU A 66 62.10 -14.99 -11.37
C GLU A 66 60.86 -14.48 -10.61
N GLU A 67 59.77 -14.13 -11.31
CA GLU A 67 58.56 -13.57 -10.71
C GLU A 67 57.65 -14.68 -10.16
N LYS A 68 57.31 -14.58 -8.87
CA LYS A 68 56.37 -15.46 -8.18
C LYS A 68 54.95 -14.91 -8.31
N LYS A 69 54.05 -15.66 -8.96
CA LYS A 69 52.64 -15.29 -9.13
C LYS A 69 51.71 -16.28 -8.44
N GLU A 70 50.67 -15.76 -7.81
CA GLU A 70 49.61 -16.58 -7.22
C GLU A 70 48.80 -17.26 -8.33
N PHE A 71 48.54 -18.55 -8.16
CA PHE A 71 47.68 -19.33 -9.04
C PHE A 71 46.26 -19.37 -8.43
N PRO A 72 45.22 -19.03 -9.19
CA PRO A 72 43.85 -19.00 -8.67
C PRO A 72 43.39 -20.41 -8.29
N ILE A 73 42.94 -20.58 -7.04
CA ILE A 73 42.38 -21.83 -6.53
C ILE A 73 40.86 -21.77 -6.54
N PHE A 74 40.24 -22.86 -6.96
CA PHE A 74 38.79 -23.02 -6.91
C PHE A 74 38.44 -23.83 -5.67
N ASP A 75 37.97 -23.17 -4.61
CA ASP A 75 37.69 -23.80 -3.31
C ASP A 75 36.72 -24.99 -3.42
N ASN A 76 35.85 -24.99 -4.44
CA ASN A 76 34.92 -26.09 -4.73
C ASN A 76 35.59 -27.36 -5.29
N GLN A 77 36.90 -27.35 -5.56
CA GLN A 77 37.67 -28.51 -6.05
C GLN A 77 38.36 -29.30 -4.92
N ILE A 78 38.36 -28.79 -3.68
CA ILE A 78 38.89 -29.54 -2.54
C ILE A 78 37.86 -30.61 -2.15
N ILE A 79 38.25 -31.88 -2.22
CA ILE A 79 37.39 -33.03 -1.92
C ILE A 79 37.82 -33.63 -0.58
N THR A 80 36.98 -33.51 0.44
CA THR A 80 37.19 -34.23 1.71
C THR A 80 36.66 -35.65 1.56
N GLU A 81 37.57 -36.61 1.35
CA GLU A 81 37.19 -38.01 1.11
C GLU A 81 36.80 -38.74 2.40
N SER A 82 37.45 -38.40 3.52
CA SER A 82 37.14 -38.98 4.82
C SER A 82 37.44 -37.98 5.94
N TYR A 83 36.37 -37.34 6.44
CA TYR A 83 36.45 -36.33 7.51
C TYR A 83 37.11 -36.88 8.78
N ILE A 84 36.81 -38.13 9.14
CA ILE A 84 37.31 -38.76 10.38
C ILE A 84 38.73 -39.32 10.21
N GLN A 85 39.15 -39.63 8.97
CA GLN A 85 40.51 -40.13 8.70
C GLN A 85 41.49 -39.03 8.28
N GLY A 86 41.07 -37.76 8.30
CA GLY A 86 41.94 -36.65 7.94
C GLY A 86 42.42 -36.67 6.49
N ILE A 87 41.66 -37.27 5.56
CA ILE A 87 42.08 -37.43 4.15
C ILE A 87 41.36 -36.43 3.26
N ILE A 88 42.14 -35.59 2.58
CA ILE A 88 41.67 -34.58 1.63
C ILE A 88 42.35 -34.81 0.28
N LYS A 89 41.62 -34.64 -0.81
CA LYS A 89 42.11 -34.74 -2.18
C LYS A 89 41.92 -33.42 -2.92
N TYR A 90 42.92 -33.04 -3.70
CA TYR A 90 42.85 -31.94 -4.65
C TYR A 90 43.19 -32.46 -6.05
N PRO A 91 42.20 -32.63 -6.94
CA PRO A 91 42.44 -32.93 -8.34
C PRO A 91 43.22 -31.80 -9.01
N ILE A 92 44.31 -32.12 -9.72
CA ILE A 92 45.08 -31.09 -10.43
C ILE A 92 44.26 -30.60 -11.64
N PRO A 93 43.89 -29.30 -11.71
CA PRO A 93 43.08 -28.80 -12.82
C PRO A 93 43.90 -28.71 -14.11
N ASP A 94 43.23 -28.88 -15.26
CA ASP A 94 43.84 -28.77 -16.60
C ASP A 94 44.60 -27.46 -16.80
N MET A 95 44.13 -26.37 -16.19
CA MET A 95 44.81 -25.07 -16.22
C MET A 95 46.18 -25.11 -15.52
N LEU A 96 46.27 -25.81 -14.38
CA LEU A 96 47.55 -25.97 -13.68
C LEU A 96 48.45 -26.95 -14.45
N LEU A 97 47.91 -28.02 -15.04
CA LEU A 97 48.66 -28.93 -15.93
C LEU A 97 49.24 -28.26 -17.18
N SER A 98 48.73 -27.07 -17.55
CA SER A 98 49.26 -26.28 -18.67
C SER A 98 50.52 -25.48 -18.32
N TYR A 99 50.82 -25.32 -17.03
CA TYR A 99 52.04 -24.69 -16.55
C TYR A 99 53.21 -25.67 -16.59
N GLU A 100 54.42 -25.16 -16.87
CA GLU A 100 55.66 -25.95 -16.87
C GLU A 100 56.64 -25.31 -15.88
N GLY A 101 57.03 -26.07 -14.85
CA GLY A 101 57.93 -25.59 -13.81
C GLY A 101 57.49 -25.95 -12.40
N LYS A 102 58.10 -25.28 -11.43
CA LYS A 102 57.88 -25.50 -10.00
C LYS A 102 56.57 -24.84 -9.55
N VAL A 103 55.80 -25.52 -8.72
CA VAL A 103 54.62 -25.00 -8.02
C VAL A 103 54.88 -25.06 -6.53
N ASP A 104 54.75 -23.93 -5.83
CA ASP A 104 54.80 -23.87 -4.37
C ASP A 104 53.40 -23.85 -3.82
N VAL A 105 53.12 -24.68 -2.82
CA VAL A 105 51.80 -24.83 -2.20
C VAL A 105 51.91 -24.56 -0.71
N ASN A 106 50.96 -23.81 -0.16
CA ASN A 106 50.76 -23.62 1.28
C ASN A 106 49.36 -24.13 1.66
N VAL A 107 49.28 -24.84 2.77
CA VAL A 107 48.05 -25.46 3.28
C VAL A 107 47.67 -24.82 4.62
N TYR A 108 46.43 -24.35 4.72
CA TYR A 108 45.85 -23.78 5.92
C TYR A 108 44.57 -24.54 6.30
N ILE A 109 44.32 -24.68 7.60
CA ILE A 109 43.09 -25.31 8.11
C ILE A 109 42.52 -24.43 9.22
N ASP A 110 41.24 -24.07 9.07
CA ASP A 110 40.42 -23.36 10.06
C ASP A 110 39.50 -24.39 10.75
N PHE A 111 39.60 -24.58 12.05
CA PHE A 111 38.77 -25.52 12.81
C PHE A 111 37.50 -24.85 13.39
N PRO A 112 36.43 -25.62 13.66
CA PRO A 112 35.16 -25.09 14.19
C PRO A 112 35.28 -24.41 15.56
N ASP A 113 36.29 -24.80 16.35
CA ASP A 113 36.57 -24.23 17.67
C ASP A 113 37.25 -22.85 17.60
N GLY A 114 37.49 -22.34 16.38
CA GLY A 114 38.16 -21.07 16.12
C GLY A 114 39.68 -21.16 16.12
N SER A 115 40.27 -22.36 16.25
CA SER A 115 41.71 -22.55 16.07
C SER A 115 42.08 -22.64 14.59
N HIS A 116 43.31 -22.20 14.25
CA HIS A 116 43.81 -22.15 12.87
C HIS A 116 45.21 -22.76 12.80
N THR A 117 45.54 -23.37 11.66
CA THR A 117 46.88 -23.91 11.39
C THR A 117 47.52 -23.26 10.16
N ASP A 118 48.82 -22.95 10.28
CA ASP A 118 49.70 -22.44 9.21
C ASP A 118 50.95 -23.33 9.17
N ASN A 119 50.77 -24.57 8.74
CA ASN A 119 51.67 -25.64 9.15
C ASN A 119 52.41 -26.34 8.01
N LEU A 120 52.06 -26.13 6.73
CA LEU A 120 52.77 -26.83 5.66
C LEU A 120 52.91 -26.02 4.36
N ALA A 121 54.17 -25.86 3.96
CA ALA A 121 54.55 -25.45 2.61
C ALA A 121 55.29 -26.60 1.92
N PHE A 122 54.94 -26.90 0.68
CA PHE A 122 55.64 -27.90 -0.11
C PHE A 122 55.72 -27.47 -1.58
N SER A 123 56.53 -28.17 -2.36
CA SER A 123 56.58 -27.93 -3.81
C SER A 123 56.55 -29.22 -4.61
N PHE A 124 56.01 -29.11 -5.82
CA PHE A 124 56.00 -30.14 -6.85
C PHE A 124 56.30 -29.51 -8.22
N THR A 125 56.57 -30.34 -9.22
CA THR A 125 56.92 -29.90 -10.57
C THR A 125 55.86 -30.34 -11.57
N ILE A 126 55.59 -29.50 -12.57
CA ILE A 126 54.83 -29.88 -13.76
C ILE A 126 55.75 -29.88 -14.96
N GLU A 127 55.79 -31.00 -15.68
CA GLU A 127 56.58 -31.18 -16.90
C GLU A 127 55.67 -31.34 -18.12
N LYS A 128 56.11 -30.88 -19.28
CA LYS A 128 55.42 -31.20 -20.53
C LYS A 128 55.61 -32.68 -20.89
N SER A 129 54.52 -33.30 -21.33
CA SER A 129 54.55 -34.65 -21.89
C SER A 129 55.16 -34.64 -23.29
N ILE A 130 55.83 -35.75 -23.66
CA ILE A 130 56.43 -35.91 -25.01
C ILE A 130 55.37 -35.79 -26.12
N ILE A 131 54.12 -36.12 -25.81
CA ILE A 131 52.97 -36.02 -26.75
C ILE A 131 52.63 -34.54 -27.03
N ASP A 132 52.86 -33.64 -26.06
CA ASP A 132 52.62 -32.20 -26.20
C ASP A 132 53.84 -31.44 -26.75
N HIS A 133 55.00 -32.12 -26.90
CA HIS A 133 56.20 -31.54 -27.50
C HIS A 133 56.04 -31.19 -28.99
N ASN A 134 54.96 -31.64 -29.63
CA ASN A 134 54.59 -31.32 -31.01
C ASN A 134 53.52 -30.21 -31.15
N ILE A 135 53.08 -29.60 -30.05
CA ILE A 135 52.16 -28.44 -30.07
C ILE A 135 52.92 -27.23 -29.55
N GLN A 136 53.60 -26.56 -30.47
CA GLN A 136 54.29 -25.31 -30.22
C GLN A 136 53.27 -24.19 -29.89
N ALA A 137 53.45 -23.52 -28.75
CA ALA A 137 53.01 -22.15 -28.45
C ALA A 137 51.52 -21.84 -28.14
N ASN A 138 50.79 -22.63 -27.34
CA ASN A 138 49.43 -22.24 -26.88
C ASN A 138 49.27 -21.84 -25.40
N GLY A 139 50.21 -22.15 -24.50
CA GLY A 139 50.06 -21.87 -23.06
C GLY A 139 50.26 -20.39 -22.68
N ASP A 140 51.33 -19.77 -23.16
CA ASP A 140 51.66 -18.36 -22.82
C ASP A 140 50.73 -17.34 -23.50
N TYR A 141 50.12 -17.70 -24.64
CA TYR A 141 49.21 -16.83 -25.38
C TYR A 141 47.84 -16.75 -24.72
N TYR A 142 47.31 -17.89 -24.23
CA TYR A 142 45.98 -17.95 -23.60
C TYR A 142 45.88 -17.18 -22.27
N PHE A 143 46.94 -17.17 -21.44
CA PHE A 143 46.90 -16.45 -20.16
C PHE A 143 47.05 -14.93 -20.33
N LYS A 144 47.84 -14.49 -21.32
CA LYS A 144 48.08 -13.07 -21.59
C LYS A 144 46.86 -12.40 -22.24
N ASP A 145 46.19 -13.09 -23.16
CA ASP A 145 44.95 -12.61 -23.79
C ASP A 145 43.80 -12.49 -22.78
N PHE A 146 43.72 -13.42 -21.82
CA PHE A 146 42.66 -13.39 -20.81
C PHE A 146 42.81 -12.22 -19.82
N ILE A 147 44.03 -11.90 -19.39
CA ILE A 147 44.29 -10.72 -18.54
C ILE A 147 43.99 -9.42 -19.32
N GLN A 148 44.38 -9.34 -20.59
CA GLN A 148 44.05 -8.18 -21.43
C GLN A 148 42.54 -8.01 -21.63
N LEU A 149 41.80 -9.12 -21.73
CA LEU A 149 40.34 -9.11 -21.79
C LEU A 149 39.69 -8.59 -20.49
N ILE A 150 40.24 -8.95 -19.33
CA ILE A 150 39.76 -8.45 -18.02
C ILE A 150 40.06 -6.96 -17.85
N GLU A 151 41.25 -6.51 -18.23
CA GLU A 151 41.62 -5.08 -18.18
C GLU A 151 40.75 -4.25 -19.12
N ALA A 152 40.54 -4.70 -20.36
CA ALA A 152 39.67 -4.03 -21.33
C ALA A 152 38.20 -3.98 -20.87
N ALA A 153 37.71 -5.04 -20.23
CA ALA A 153 36.37 -5.07 -19.65
C ALA A 153 36.23 -4.08 -18.48
N SER A 154 37.25 -3.97 -17.64
CA SER A 154 37.28 -3.05 -16.50
C SER A 154 37.32 -1.59 -16.94
N GLU A 155 38.14 -1.26 -17.94
CA GLU A 155 38.22 0.08 -18.54
C GLU A 155 36.86 0.51 -19.13
N LYS A 156 36.22 -0.39 -19.89
CA LYS A 156 34.92 -0.13 -20.52
C LYS A 156 33.81 0.04 -19.49
N SER A 157 33.85 -0.74 -18.39
CA SER A 157 32.94 -0.59 -17.26
C SER A 157 33.06 0.79 -16.61
N ASN A 158 34.30 1.25 -16.35
CA ASN A 158 34.53 2.58 -15.77
C ASN A 158 34.06 3.72 -16.70
N GLN A 159 34.30 3.61 -18.02
CA GLN A 159 33.80 4.60 -18.99
C GLN A 159 32.27 4.64 -19.05
N LEU A 160 31.60 3.49 -18.92
CA LEU A 160 30.14 3.41 -18.85
C LEU A 160 29.61 4.07 -17.58
N VAL A 161 30.26 3.85 -16.44
CA VAL A 161 29.89 4.50 -15.16
C VAL A 161 29.98 6.03 -15.25
N VAL A 162 31.04 6.56 -15.87
CA VAL A 162 31.21 8.01 -16.06
C VAL A 162 30.10 8.56 -16.95
N LYS A 163 29.82 7.93 -18.10
CA LYS A 163 28.73 8.36 -19.00
C LYS A 163 27.35 8.33 -18.33
N ILE A 164 27.08 7.30 -17.54
CA ILE A 164 25.83 7.19 -16.79
C ILE A 164 25.73 8.32 -15.77
N SER A 165 26.84 8.66 -15.10
CA SER A 165 26.88 9.76 -14.13
C SER A 165 26.60 11.11 -14.80
N GLU A 166 27.22 11.38 -15.96
CA GLU A 166 26.97 12.60 -16.75
C GLU A 166 25.50 12.69 -17.22
N GLN A 167 24.94 11.59 -17.72
CA GLN A 167 23.53 11.55 -18.15
C GLN A 167 22.55 11.73 -16.98
N LEU A 168 22.90 11.25 -15.79
CA LEU A 168 22.10 11.48 -14.58
C LEU A 168 22.11 12.94 -14.14
N GLU A 169 23.25 13.63 -14.24
CA GLU A 169 23.34 15.06 -13.95
C GLU A 169 22.55 15.91 -14.95
N GLU A 170 22.60 15.57 -16.25
CA GLU A 170 21.81 16.22 -17.29
C GLU A 170 20.31 16.02 -17.05
N LEU A 171 19.88 14.79 -16.79
CA LEU A 171 18.48 14.46 -16.50
C LEU A 171 17.98 15.14 -15.21
N ALA A 172 18.82 15.23 -14.17
CA ALA A 172 18.48 15.95 -12.95
C ALA A 172 18.26 17.44 -13.21
N THR A 173 19.09 18.03 -14.07
CA THR A 173 18.97 19.45 -14.48
C THR A 173 17.68 19.69 -15.27
N GLU A 174 17.37 18.85 -16.26
CA GLU A 174 16.12 18.92 -17.04
C GLU A 174 14.87 18.72 -16.17
N THR A 175 14.95 17.81 -15.20
CA THR A 175 13.86 17.53 -14.26
C THR A 175 13.60 18.74 -13.37
N ASN A 176 14.65 19.35 -12.82
CA ASN A 176 14.53 20.55 -11.99
C ASN A 176 13.98 21.73 -12.79
N GLN A 177 14.38 21.90 -14.04
CA GLN A 177 13.83 22.94 -14.92
C GLN A 177 12.35 22.68 -15.26
N SER A 178 11.98 21.42 -15.48
CA SER A 178 10.59 21.02 -15.72
C SER A 178 9.71 21.24 -14.48
N LEU A 179 10.23 20.98 -13.28
CA LEU A 179 9.54 21.22 -12.02
C LEU A 179 9.26 22.72 -11.84
N ALA A 180 10.26 23.57 -12.05
CA ALA A 180 10.09 25.02 -12.00
C ALA A 180 9.03 25.53 -12.99
N ASN A 181 8.96 24.96 -14.20
CA ASN A 181 7.92 25.29 -15.18
C ASN A 181 6.51 24.84 -14.74
N VAL A 182 6.40 23.69 -14.07
CA VAL A 182 5.13 23.20 -13.52
C VAL A 182 4.67 24.09 -12.36
N GLU A 183 5.59 24.49 -11.48
CA GLU A 183 5.31 25.45 -10.40
C GLU A 183 4.79 26.78 -10.94
N GLN A 184 5.42 27.33 -11.99
CA GLN A 184 4.92 28.55 -12.65
C GLN A 184 3.52 28.38 -13.27
N LYS A 185 3.26 27.24 -13.92
CA LYS A 185 1.92 26.94 -14.47
C LYS A 185 0.87 26.74 -13.38
N ALA A 186 1.25 26.17 -12.23
CA ALA A 186 0.35 26.00 -11.10
C ALA A 186 -0.13 27.36 -10.57
N VAL A 187 0.78 28.33 -10.45
CA VAL A 187 0.45 29.72 -10.07
C VAL A 187 -0.50 30.37 -11.09
N GLU A 188 -0.30 30.13 -12.40
CA GLU A 188 -1.19 30.65 -13.43
C GLU A 188 -2.59 30.02 -13.40
N VAL A 189 -2.67 28.71 -13.13
CA VAL A 189 -3.94 27.99 -12.95
C VAL A 189 -4.69 28.51 -11.73
N GLU A 190 -4.01 28.75 -10.62
CA GLU A 190 -4.60 29.32 -9.41
C GLU A 190 -5.21 30.71 -9.69
N LYS A 191 -4.48 31.56 -10.42
CA LYS A 191 -5.00 32.87 -10.85
C LYS A 191 -6.25 32.76 -11.72
N ASN A 192 -6.30 31.77 -12.61
CA ASN A 192 -7.47 31.53 -13.46
C ASN A 192 -8.66 30.97 -12.67
N LEU A 193 -8.41 30.11 -11.67
CA LEU A 193 -9.45 29.59 -10.77
C LEU A 193 -10.10 30.71 -9.97
N ASN A 194 -9.30 31.62 -9.39
CA ASN A 194 -9.82 32.77 -8.65
C ASN A 194 -10.71 33.64 -9.54
N LYS A 195 -10.35 33.82 -10.82
CA LYS A 195 -11.14 34.58 -11.78
C LYS A 195 -12.45 33.89 -12.17
N ILE A 196 -12.46 32.55 -12.21
CA ILE A 196 -13.70 31.77 -12.43
C ILE A 196 -14.62 31.91 -11.22
N GLU A 197 -14.07 31.90 -10.00
CA GLU A 197 -14.84 32.06 -8.77
C GLU A 197 -15.54 33.42 -8.71
N GLU A 198 -14.83 34.51 -9.04
CA GLU A 198 -15.43 35.86 -9.18
C GLU A 198 -16.61 35.86 -10.18
N LEU A 199 -16.44 35.23 -11.34
CA LEU A 199 -17.50 35.14 -12.36
C LEU A 199 -18.71 34.30 -11.88
N TYR A 200 -18.48 33.27 -11.07
CA TYR A 200 -19.55 32.48 -10.47
C TYR A 200 -20.35 33.28 -9.45
N GLU A 201 -19.69 34.07 -8.59
CA GLU A 201 -20.36 34.94 -7.63
C GLU A 201 -21.21 36.02 -8.31
N GLU A 202 -20.71 36.62 -9.39
CA GLU A 202 -21.48 37.57 -10.21
C GLU A 202 -22.72 36.92 -10.83
N ALA A 203 -22.58 35.70 -11.37
CA ALA A 203 -23.69 34.95 -11.96
C ALA A 203 -24.73 34.51 -10.91
N ASP A 204 -24.31 34.08 -9.72
CA ASP A 204 -25.22 33.71 -8.62
C ASP A 204 -25.99 34.94 -8.11
N THR A 205 -25.32 36.08 -7.97
CA THR A 205 -25.95 37.35 -7.61
C THR A 205 -26.97 37.80 -8.66
N TYR A 206 -26.62 37.70 -9.95
CA TYR A 206 -27.54 38.01 -11.05
C TYR A 206 -28.76 37.08 -11.06
N ASN A 207 -28.56 35.79 -10.86
CA ASN A 207 -29.63 34.80 -10.82
C ASN A 207 -30.55 34.98 -9.61
N LYS A 208 -29.99 35.26 -8.42
CA LYS A 208 -30.77 35.62 -7.23
C LYS A 208 -31.66 36.83 -7.48
N LYS A 209 -31.11 37.90 -8.07
CA LYS A 209 -31.89 39.10 -8.44
C LYS A 209 -33.05 38.77 -9.40
N GLN A 210 -32.81 37.91 -10.40
CA GLN A 210 -33.85 37.45 -11.33
C GLN A 210 -34.92 36.56 -10.65
N ILE A 211 -34.51 35.72 -9.71
CA ILE A 211 -35.40 34.86 -8.91
C ILE A 211 -36.26 35.70 -7.97
N ASP A 212 -35.67 36.67 -7.28
CA ASP A 212 -36.39 37.61 -6.40
C ASP A 212 -37.42 38.44 -7.17
N THR A 213 -37.05 38.91 -8.37
CA THR A 213 -37.97 39.61 -9.29
C THR A 213 -39.13 38.70 -9.74
N LYS A 214 -38.88 37.41 -10.00
CA LYS A 214 -39.93 36.44 -10.38
C LYS A 214 -40.79 35.98 -9.19
N LEU A 215 -40.24 35.99 -7.97
CA LEU A 215 -40.96 35.68 -6.73
C LEU A 215 -41.89 36.82 -6.33
N SER A 216 -41.49 38.09 -6.54
CA SER A 216 -42.40 39.23 -6.33
C SER A 216 -43.61 39.17 -7.24
N ASP A 217 -43.44 38.75 -8.50
CA ASP A 217 -44.53 38.68 -9.49
C ASP A 217 -45.53 37.52 -9.23
N LYS A 218 -45.12 36.44 -8.56
CA LYS A 218 -45.97 35.27 -8.28
C LYS A 218 -46.65 35.28 -6.92
N GLY A 219 -46.14 36.03 -5.95
CA GLY A 219 -46.65 36.06 -4.57
C GLY A 219 -47.95 36.85 -4.36
N GLU A 220 -48.29 37.79 -5.26
CA GLU A 220 -49.30 38.81 -4.98
C GLU A 220 -50.76 38.45 -5.31
N ARG A 221 -51.08 37.36 -6.04
CA ARG A 221 -52.47 37.21 -6.55
C ARG A 221 -53.42 36.30 -5.75
N ALA A 222 -52.94 35.39 -4.91
CA ALA A 222 -53.80 34.38 -4.27
C ALA A 222 -53.98 34.53 -2.75
N VAL A 223 -53.10 35.28 -2.07
CA VAL A 223 -53.16 35.50 -0.61
C VAL A 223 -53.88 36.82 -0.27
N VAL A 224 -53.90 37.77 -1.21
CA VAL A 224 -54.45 39.12 -1.03
C VAL A 224 -55.98 39.13 -0.87
N GLU A 225 -56.73 38.33 -1.63
CA GLU A 225 -58.21 38.32 -1.57
C GLU A 225 -58.75 37.84 -0.21
N LYS A 226 -58.06 36.91 0.46
CA LYS A 226 -58.50 36.34 1.76
C LYS A 226 -58.09 37.20 2.96
N ASN A 227 -57.06 38.04 2.79
CA ASN A 227 -56.58 38.95 3.83
C ASN A 227 -57.32 40.30 3.82
N GLN A 228 -57.86 40.73 2.67
CA GLN A 228 -58.64 41.97 2.54
C GLN A 228 -59.89 42.01 3.45
N GLU A 229 -60.58 40.87 3.60
CA GLU A 229 -61.76 40.75 4.48
C GLU A 229 -61.42 40.81 5.97
N ASN A 230 -60.25 40.30 6.37
CA ASN A 230 -59.79 40.32 7.77
C ASN A 230 -59.19 41.69 8.16
N ILE A 231 -58.54 42.37 7.22
CA ILE A 231 -57.91 43.69 7.41
C ILE A 231 -58.95 44.80 7.60
N SER A 232 -60.08 44.74 6.89
CA SER A 232 -61.18 45.72 7.04
C SER A 232 -61.78 45.75 8.45
N ARG A 233 -61.58 44.67 9.23
CA ARG A 233 -62.08 44.54 10.61
C ARG A 233 -61.07 44.98 11.68
N LEU A 234 -59.80 45.18 11.32
CA LEU A 234 -58.71 45.61 12.22
C LEU A 234 -58.42 47.13 12.14
N GLN A 235 -58.88 47.81 11.08
CA GLN A 235 -58.63 49.23 10.82
C GLN A 235 -59.34 50.23 11.74
N THR A 236 -60.18 49.81 12.69
CA THR A 236 -60.82 50.75 13.64
C THR A 236 -60.03 50.95 14.94
N THR A 237 -58.87 50.30 15.14
CA THR A 237 -58.23 50.28 16.48
C THR A 237 -56.68 50.16 16.49
N LYS A 238 -55.91 51.10 15.89
CA LYS A 238 -54.64 51.69 16.43
C LYS A 238 -53.67 52.31 15.39
N ALA A 239 -53.08 53.44 15.81
CA ALA A 239 -51.89 54.27 15.45
C ALA A 239 -51.29 54.31 14.02
N ASP A 240 -50.97 55.54 13.57
CA ASP A 240 -50.50 55.97 12.24
C ASP A 240 -49.02 55.62 11.94
N GLN A 241 -48.77 55.01 10.78
CA GLN A 241 -47.48 54.55 10.26
C GLN A 241 -46.46 55.68 10.10
N ALA A 242 -46.91 56.90 9.80
CA ALA A 242 -46.03 58.05 9.59
C ALA A 242 -45.24 58.46 10.84
N PHE A 243 -45.75 58.14 12.04
CA PHE A 243 -45.05 58.39 13.31
C PHE A 243 -43.90 57.39 13.54
N VAL A 244 -44.08 56.14 13.12
CA VAL A 244 -43.09 55.06 13.29
C VAL A 244 -41.92 55.25 12.31
N ASP A 245 -42.21 55.64 11.07
CA ASP A 245 -41.19 55.86 10.04
C ASP A 245 -40.30 57.08 10.36
N ALA A 246 -40.84 58.11 11.03
CA ALA A 246 -40.07 59.27 11.49
C ALA A 246 -39.09 58.94 12.64
N GLN A 247 -39.41 57.96 13.48
CA GLN A 247 -38.55 57.50 14.58
C GLN A 247 -37.39 56.61 14.11
N PHE A 248 -37.58 55.87 13.02
CA PHE A 248 -36.52 55.01 12.45
C PHE A 248 -35.50 55.78 11.58
N ALA A 249 -35.92 56.88 10.94
CA ALA A 249 -35.02 57.69 10.11
C ALA A 249 -33.87 58.35 10.90
N THR A 250 -34.01 58.55 12.21
CA THR A 250 -32.98 59.14 13.07
C THR A 250 -31.88 58.17 13.52
N ILE A 251 -31.97 56.88 13.18
CA ILE A 251 -31.06 55.82 13.69
C ILE A 251 -30.15 55.21 12.58
N VAL A 252 -30.43 55.42 11.29
CA VAL A 252 -29.77 54.68 10.18
C VAL A 252 -28.61 55.42 9.49
N SER A 253 -27.86 56.27 10.18
CA SER A 253 -26.51 56.63 9.72
C SER A 253 -25.52 56.12 10.76
N GLY A 254 -24.79 55.05 10.48
CA GLY A 254 -23.83 54.42 11.41
C GLY A 254 -22.66 55.31 11.87
N ALA A 255 -22.72 56.62 11.71
CA ALA A 255 -21.81 57.60 12.29
C ALA A 255 -22.39 58.14 13.62
N PRO A 256 -21.59 58.26 14.69
CA PRO A 256 -22.05 58.84 15.94
C PRO A 256 -22.51 60.28 15.72
N LYS A 257 -23.67 60.63 16.28
CA LYS A 257 -24.26 61.97 16.24
C LYS A 257 -23.39 63.00 16.97
N GLY A 258 -22.51 62.55 17.85
CA GLY A 258 -21.44 63.32 18.46
C GLY A 258 -20.46 62.43 19.19
N THR A 259 -19.27 62.98 19.48
CA THR A 259 -18.17 62.27 20.13
C THR A 259 -17.74 63.04 21.38
N TYR A 260 -17.57 62.35 22.50
CA TYR A 260 -17.18 62.91 23.79
C TYR A 260 -15.94 62.18 24.32
N ASN A 261 -15.11 62.86 25.12
CA ASN A 261 -13.89 62.21 25.61
C ASN A 261 -14.23 61.24 26.74
N THR A 262 -15.10 61.61 27.68
CA THR A 262 -15.50 60.75 28.81
C THR A 262 -17.01 60.57 28.90
N PHE A 263 -17.47 59.51 29.56
CA PHE A 263 -18.92 59.26 29.72
C PHE A 263 -19.60 60.34 30.57
N SER A 264 -18.90 60.84 31.59
CA SER A 264 -19.40 61.95 32.42
C SER A 264 -19.64 63.23 31.61
N GLU A 265 -18.84 63.51 30.59
CA GLU A 265 -19.04 64.66 29.70
C GLU A 265 -20.29 64.51 28.83
N LEU A 266 -20.56 63.30 28.34
CA LEU A 266 -21.81 63.00 27.62
C LEU A 266 -23.03 63.20 28.54
N GLN A 267 -22.96 62.68 29.75
CA GLN A 267 -24.03 62.83 30.75
C GLN A 267 -24.23 64.31 31.15
N ALA A 268 -23.15 65.09 31.26
CA ALA A 268 -23.25 66.51 31.58
C ALA A 268 -23.82 67.35 30.42
N ALA A 269 -23.49 67.00 29.17
CA ALA A 269 -24.03 67.66 27.99
C ALA A 269 -25.53 67.38 27.79
N TYR A 270 -25.96 66.16 28.12
CA TYR A 270 -27.35 65.71 28.03
C TYR A 270 -27.81 65.01 29.32
N PRO A 271 -28.05 65.78 30.40
CA PRO A 271 -28.35 65.23 31.73
C PRO A 271 -29.70 64.52 31.81
N ASN A 272 -30.61 64.82 30.87
CA ASN A 272 -31.92 64.17 30.74
C ASN A 272 -32.03 63.34 29.44
N GLY A 273 -30.90 63.09 28.77
CA GLY A 273 -30.87 62.33 27.51
C GLY A 273 -31.17 63.12 26.24
N THR A 274 -30.91 62.47 25.10
CA THR A 274 -31.30 62.95 23.76
C THR A 274 -31.31 61.79 22.77
N ASP A 275 -32.09 61.92 21.70
CA ASP A 275 -32.17 60.91 20.64
C ASP A 275 -30.87 60.84 19.81
N GLY A 276 -30.39 59.64 19.52
CA GLY A 276 -29.22 59.35 18.68
C GLY A 276 -28.11 58.55 19.40
N ILE A 277 -27.11 58.10 18.63
CA ILE A 277 -25.95 57.35 19.14
C ILE A 277 -24.74 58.29 19.32
N PHE A 278 -23.99 58.15 20.42
CA PHE A 278 -22.84 58.99 20.75
C PHE A 278 -21.61 58.14 21.09
N LEU A 279 -20.44 58.51 20.58
CA LEU A 279 -19.20 57.77 20.85
C LEU A 279 -18.46 58.40 22.03
N VAL A 280 -18.10 57.58 23.02
CA VAL A 280 -17.22 57.98 24.13
C VAL A 280 -15.83 57.42 23.87
N LEU A 281 -14.85 58.31 23.72
CA LEU A 281 -13.50 57.93 23.29
C LEU A 281 -12.67 57.26 24.38
N GLU A 282 -12.90 57.59 25.65
CA GLU A 282 -12.15 57.05 26.80
C GLU A 282 -12.19 55.51 26.85
N ASN A 283 -13.34 54.92 26.54
CA ASN A 283 -13.50 53.46 26.47
C ASN A 283 -13.74 52.94 25.04
N GLY A 284 -13.96 53.82 24.07
CA GLY A 284 -14.23 53.45 22.68
C GLY A 284 -15.63 52.87 22.46
N HIS A 285 -16.55 53.06 23.41
CA HIS A 285 -17.91 52.55 23.32
C HIS A 285 -18.88 53.60 22.81
N TRP A 286 -19.94 53.17 22.13
CA TRP A 286 -21.05 54.05 21.79
C TRP A 286 -22.20 53.89 22.78
N TYR A 287 -22.93 54.97 23.03
CA TYR A 287 -24.00 55.08 24.01
C TYR A 287 -25.25 55.66 23.37
N TYR A 288 -26.42 55.26 23.86
CA TYR A 288 -27.71 55.79 23.45
C TYR A 288 -28.62 56.00 24.67
N TRP A 289 -29.57 56.92 24.56
CA TRP A 289 -30.50 57.22 25.66
C TRP A 289 -31.72 56.32 25.59
N GLN A 290 -32.03 55.61 26.68
CA GLN A 290 -33.21 54.77 26.78
C GLN A 290 -34.33 55.51 27.50
N THR A 291 -35.39 55.87 26.76
CA THR A 291 -36.48 56.72 27.26
C THR A 291 -37.37 56.06 28.30
N GLU A 292 -37.47 54.73 28.31
CA GLU A 292 -38.28 54.00 29.30
C GLU A 292 -37.62 53.93 30.68
N THR A 293 -36.30 53.78 30.72
CA THR A 293 -35.50 53.69 31.96
C THR A 293 -34.89 55.03 32.35
N THR A 294 -34.98 56.04 31.48
CA THR A 294 -34.40 57.38 31.66
C THR A 294 -32.91 57.34 32.00
N SER A 295 -32.17 56.47 31.30
CA SER A 295 -30.74 56.22 31.51
C SER A 295 -29.98 56.15 30.19
N TRP A 296 -28.69 56.53 30.24
CA TRP A 296 -27.75 56.28 29.14
C TRP A 296 -27.32 54.81 29.21
N GLU A 297 -27.56 54.08 28.12
CA GLU A 297 -27.22 52.66 28.00
C GLU A 297 -25.99 52.47 27.10
N ASP A 298 -25.12 51.53 27.49
CA ASP A 298 -23.90 51.16 26.76
C ASP A 298 -24.24 50.24 25.58
N GLY A 299 -23.95 50.70 24.37
CA GLY A 299 -24.15 49.98 23.12
C GLY A 299 -22.98 49.08 22.71
N GLY A 300 -21.89 49.06 23.49
CA GLY A 300 -20.67 48.29 23.23
C GLY A 300 -19.59 49.07 22.48
N VAL A 301 -18.46 48.41 22.20
CA VAL A 301 -17.32 49.00 21.49
C VAL A 301 -17.72 49.40 20.07
N TYR A 302 -17.54 50.68 19.74
CA TYR A 302 -17.79 51.19 18.41
C TYR A 302 -16.67 50.73 17.47
N GLN A 303 -17.01 49.96 16.43
CA GLN A 303 -16.07 49.27 15.52
C GLN A 303 -15.24 48.15 16.19
N SER A 304 -15.84 47.29 17.03
CA SER A 304 -15.17 46.03 17.40
C SER A 304 -15.02 45.09 16.20
N THR A 305 -13.80 44.65 15.89
CA THR A 305 -13.57 43.57 14.92
C THR A 305 -14.09 42.26 15.48
N ASP A 306 -15.22 41.78 14.97
CA ASP A 306 -15.63 40.39 15.12
C ASP A 306 -14.79 39.49 14.20
N ILE A 307 -14.43 38.30 14.69
CA ILE A 307 -13.91 37.20 13.86
C ILE A 307 -15.11 36.34 13.44
N GLN A 308 -15.48 36.40 12.16
CA GLN A 308 -16.60 35.62 11.59
C GLN A 308 -16.40 34.10 11.72
N ALA A 309 -17.50 33.34 11.77
CA ALA A 309 -17.47 31.88 11.63
C ALA A 309 -16.76 31.48 10.32
N ALA A 310 -15.78 30.58 10.41
CA ALA A 310 -14.87 30.15 9.33
C ALA A 310 -13.87 31.19 8.81
N SER A 311 -13.70 32.35 9.45
CA SER A 311 -12.75 33.38 8.98
C SER A 311 -11.27 33.14 9.33
N ILE A 312 -11.00 32.14 10.19
CA ILE A 312 -9.68 31.51 10.33
C ILE A 312 -9.67 30.27 9.43
N THR A 313 -9.04 30.39 8.26
CA THR A 313 -8.70 29.26 7.39
C THR A 313 -7.36 28.65 7.84
N PRO A 314 -7.04 27.39 7.48
CA PRO A 314 -5.81 26.71 7.90
C PRO A 314 -4.53 27.52 7.66
N ASP A 315 -4.53 28.37 6.64
CA ASP A 315 -3.38 29.16 6.17
C ASP A 315 -3.20 30.49 6.93
N LYS A 316 -4.21 30.89 7.72
CA LYS A 316 -4.13 32.02 8.66
C LYS A 316 -3.63 31.60 10.04
N ILE A 317 -3.30 30.32 10.21
CA ILE A 317 -2.52 29.81 11.33
C ILE A 317 -1.07 29.92 10.90
N ALA A 318 -0.26 30.70 11.63
CA ALA A 318 1.17 30.77 11.39
C ALA A 318 1.74 29.34 11.34
N GLU A 319 2.34 29.00 10.20
CA GLU A 319 2.85 27.70 9.80
C GLU A 319 4.14 27.35 10.57
N THR A 320 4.09 27.40 11.90
CA THR A 320 5.23 27.09 12.77
C THR A 320 4.90 26.09 13.88
N THR A 321 3.77 25.35 13.83
CA THR A 321 3.51 24.38 14.92
C THR A 321 2.70 23.14 14.57
N ILE A 322 3.05 22.42 13.50
CA ILE A 322 2.93 20.95 13.55
C ILE A 322 4.27 20.35 13.09
N GLN A 323 5.31 20.61 13.89
CA GLN A 323 6.45 19.71 13.92
C GLN A 323 6.08 18.50 14.80
N GLY A 324 5.83 17.38 14.12
CA GLY A 324 6.20 16.03 14.52
C GLY A 324 6.09 15.62 15.98
N SER A 325 4.89 15.35 16.48
CA SER A 325 4.77 14.40 17.59
C SER A 325 4.24 13.06 17.09
N THR A 326 5.12 12.05 17.06
CA THR A 326 4.75 10.64 16.88
C THR A 326 4.39 10.05 18.24
N ASN A 327 3.38 9.18 18.30
CA ASN A 327 3.15 8.37 19.50
C ASN A 327 4.30 7.35 19.62
N LEU A 328 5.09 7.46 20.67
CA LEU A 328 6.24 6.61 20.97
C LEU A 328 5.85 5.32 21.69
N PHE A 329 4.60 5.20 22.15
CA PHE A 329 4.12 4.05 22.91
C PHE A 329 3.53 2.97 22.00
N ASN A 330 4.20 1.81 21.93
CA ASN A 330 3.70 0.64 21.23
C ASN A 330 2.89 -0.26 22.17
N TRP A 331 1.56 -0.20 22.05
CA TRP A 331 0.65 -1.00 22.88
C TRP A 331 0.76 -2.51 22.63
N LYS A 332 1.29 -2.95 21.49
CA LYS A 332 1.43 -4.38 21.16
C LYS A 332 2.58 -5.06 21.90
N ASN A 333 3.55 -4.27 22.37
CA ASN A 333 4.79 -4.77 22.97
C ASN A 333 4.82 -4.61 24.50
N VAL A 334 3.66 -4.41 25.13
CA VAL A 334 3.59 -4.28 26.60
C VAL A 334 3.75 -5.64 27.28
N ILE A 335 4.38 -5.63 28.45
CA ILE A 335 4.61 -6.82 29.26
C ILE A 335 3.66 -6.78 30.46
N TYR A 336 2.71 -7.71 30.51
CA TYR A 336 1.71 -7.81 31.57
C TYR A 336 2.23 -8.57 32.79
N GLY A 337 1.79 -8.14 33.98
CA GLY A 337 2.11 -8.82 35.25
C GLY A 337 3.41 -8.37 35.91
N GLU A 338 4.16 -7.46 35.28
CA GLU A 338 5.37 -6.83 35.81
C GLU A 338 5.25 -5.31 35.76
N TYR A 339 6.04 -4.62 36.58
CA TYR A 339 6.20 -3.17 36.53
C TYR A 339 7.65 -2.77 36.82
N VAL A 340 8.07 -1.62 36.32
CA VAL A 340 9.36 -1.03 36.70
C VAL A 340 9.25 -0.35 38.06
N ASP A 341 10.08 -0.72 39.02
CA ASP A 341 10.14 -0.10 40.34
C ASP A 341 10.70 1.32 40.26
N ASN A 342 10.03 2.27 40.91
CA ASN A 342 10.32 3.70 40.79
C ASN A 342 11.54 4.19 41.58
N ASN A 343 12.07 3.35 42.46
CA ASN A 343 13.21 3.70 43.31
C ASN A 343 14.49 3.01 42.83
N THR A 344 14.37 1.85 42.19
CA THR A 344 15.50 0.99 41.82
C THR A 344 15.61 0.72 40.31
N GLY A 345 14.54 0.96 39.54
CA GLY A 345 14.44 0.64 38.12
C GLY A 345 14.44 -0.85 37.79
N LYS A 346 14.30 -1.72 38.80
CA LYS A 346 14.17 -3.16 38.61
C LYS A 346 12.75 -3.52 38.16
N PHE A 347 12.63 -4.48 37.26
CA PHE A 347 11.34 -5.09 36.94
C PHE A 347 10.94 -6.02 38.07
N LEU A 348 9.77 -5.76 38.66
CA LEU A 348 9.22 -6.54 39.75
C LEU A 348 7.88 -7.16 39.32
N PRO A 349 7.59 -8.41 39.74
CA PRO A 349 6.29 -9.00 39.52
C PRO A 349 5.21 -8.28 40.33
N ALA A 350 4.03 -8.11 39.74
CA ALA A 350 2.89 -7.53 40.41
C ALA A 350 2.02 -8.61 41.05
N ALA A 351 1.74 -8.49 42.35
CA ALA A 351 1.05 -9.50 43.15
C ALA A 351 -0.37 -9.87 42.66
N ASN A 352 -0.99 -9.06 41.79
CA ASN A 352 -2.35 -9.24 41.28
C ASN A 352 -2.48 -9.17 39.74
N GLN A 353 -1.37 -9.16 38.98
CA GLN A 353 -1.35 -8.99 37.51
C GLN A 353 -2.11 -7.76 36.95
N GLN A 354 -2.47 -6.77 37.78
CA GLN A 354 -3.25 -5.61 37.35
C GLN A 354 -2.41 -4.47 36.74
N VAL A 355 -1.16 -4.74 36.37
CA VAL A 355 -0.26 -3.75 35.78
C VAL A 355 0.49 -4.34 34.60
N TYR A 356 0.98 -3.46 33.74
CA TYR A 356 1.91 -3.79 32.67
C TYR A 356 2.97 -2.70 32.57
N HIS A 357 4.05 -2.95 31.84
CA HIS A 357 4.98 -1.91 31.43
C HIS A 357 5.28 -1.95 29.93
N SER A 358 5.76 -0.83 29.39
CA SER A 358 6.26 -0.75 28.01
C SER A 358 7.61 -1.46 27.87
N GLU A 359 8.01 -1.71 26.63
CA GLU A 359 9.42 -1.88 26.32
C GLU A 359 10.25 -0.61 26.62
N TYR A 360 11.56 -0.67 26.44
CA TYR A 360 12.43 0.51 26.50
C TYR A 360 12.14 1.40 25.29
N ILE A 361 11.47 2.52 25.54
CA ILE A 361 11.12 3.52 24.53
C ILE A 361 12.31 4.46 24.35
N PRO A 362 12.89 4.59 23.14
CA PRO A 362 13.98 5.54 22.88
C PRO A 362 13.54 6.98 23.11
N VAL A 363 14.37 7.77 23.78
CA VAL A 363 14.13 9.19 24.10
C VAL A 363 15.41 10.00 23.96
N SER A 364 15.27 11.32 23.81
CA SER A 364 16.39 12.26 23.77
C SER A 364 16.56 12.92 25.13
N SER A 365 17.80 12.94 25.64
CA SER A 365 18.13 13.60 26.91
C SER A 365 17.75 15.08 26.89
N GLY A 366 17.24 15.60 28.00
CA GLY A 366 16.87 17.01 28.13
C GLY A 366 15.56 17.42 27.44
N LYS A 367 14.91 16.55 26.66
CA LYS A 367 13.58 16.80 26.06
C LYS A 367 12.45 16.55 27.06
N ARG A 368 11.29 17.20 26.86
CA ARG A 368 10.09 16.92 27.67
C ARG A 368 9.19 15.95 26.95
N TYR A 369 8.47 15.15 27.72
CA TYR A 369 7.54 14.15 27.22
C TYR A 369 6.19 14.29 27.93
N LYS A 370 5.11 14.04 27.19
CA LYS A 370 3.72 14.09 27.68
C LYS A 370 3.06 12.72 27.59
N PHE A 371 2.22 12.41 28.58
CA PHE A 371 1.57 11.10 28.77
C PHE A 371 0.05 11.22 28.70
N SER A 372 -0.67 10.26 28.10
CA SER A 372 -2.12 10.36 27.83
C SER A 372 -3.07 10.15 29.01
N SER A 373 -2.68 9.42 30.05
CA SER A 373 -3.49 9.28 31.26
C SER A 373 -2.66 8.77 32.44
N TRP A 374 -3.00 9.24 33.65
CA TRP A 374 -2.31 8.82 34.87
C TRP A 374 -2.97 7.56 35.41
N LEU A 375 -2.22 6.46 35.42
CA LEU A 375 -2.70 5.17 35.88
C LEU A 375 -1.72 4.55 36.86
N GLY A 376 -1.87 4.94 38.13
CA GLY A 376 -1.37 4.20 39.29
C GLY A 376 0.12 4.33 39.60
N ILE A 377 1.01 3.93 38.69
CA ILE A 377 2.45 3.78 38.95
C ILE A 377 3.23 4.54 37.86
N PRO A 378 4.07 5.54 38.18
CA PRO A 378 4.93 6.16 37.16
C PRO A 378 5.95 5.14 36.65
N GLY A 379 6.53 5.41 35.48
CA GLY A 379 7.64 4.64 34.94
C GLY A 379 9.00 5.18 35.37
N ALA A 380 10.06 4.83 34.63
CA ALA A 380 11.43 5.25 34.92
C ALA A 380 12.25 5.63 33.67
N TRP A 381 13.24 6.49 33.88
CA TRP A 381 14.25 6.90 32.90
C TRP A 381 15.52 6.06 33.04
N PHE A 382 16.12 5.71 31.90
CA PHE A 382 17.33 4.89 31.81
C PHE A 382 18.37 5.49 30.87
N ASP A 383 19.64 5.24 31.14
CA ASP A 383 20.77 5.64 30.29
C ASP A 383 20.93 4.69 29.08
N GLU A 384 21.90 4.96 28.20
CA GLU A 384 22.19 4.14 27.00
C GLU A 384 22.52 2.68 27.34
N GLY A 385 23.11 2.44 28.52
CA GLY A 385 23.39 1.11 29.07
C GLY A 385 22.19 0.47 29.79
N LYS A 386 20.99 1.05 29.68
CA LYS A 386 19.75 0.63 30.37
C LYS A 386 19.89 0.61 31.90
N LYS A 387 20.76 1.45 32.47
CA LYS A 387 20.84 1.65 33.92
C LYS A 387 19.83 2.70 34.36
N PHE A 388 19.17 2.43 35.48
CA PHE A 388 18.19 3.33 36.08
C PHE A 388 18.81 4.69 36.44
N ILE A 389 18.17 5.78 36.01
CA ILE A 389 18.56 7.15 36.36
C ILE A 389 17.67 7.68 37.48
N ARG A 390 16.36 7.76 37.22
CA ARG A 390 15.33 8.16 38.18
C ARG A 390 13.94 7.75 37.70
N SER A 391 12.96 7.74 38.60
CA SER A 391 11.55 7.63 38.21
C SER A 391 11.05 8.86 37.44
N ILE A 392 10.00 8.65 36.65
CA ILE A 392 9.26 9.74 36.01
C ILE A 392 8.61 10.59 37.10
N SER A 393 8.89 11.89 37.06
CA SER A 393 8.42 12.87 38.04
C SER A 393 6.93 13.16 37.87
N ARG A 394 6.24 13.37 38.99
CA ARG A 394 4.84 13.80 39.05
C ARG A 394 4.67 15.31 39.24
N ALA A 395 5.74 16.10 39.07
CA ALA A 395 5.74 17.52 39.45
C ALA A 395 4.74 18.39 38.65
N ASP A 396 4.35 17.98 37.44
CA ASP A 396 3.34 18.65 36.61
C ASP A 396 2.15 17.72 36.34
N THR A 397 1.32 17.54 37.38
CA THR A 397 0.12 16.70 37.32
C THR A 397 -0.94 17.25 36.38
N THR A 398 -1.00 18.57 36.20
CA THR A 398 -1.96 19.29 35.37
C THR A 398 -1.74 19.05 33.87
N ASN A 399 -0.49 18.97 33.42
CA ASN A 399 -0.19 18.74 32.00
C ASN A 399 0.31 17.34 31.68
N MET A 400 0.50 16.48 32.69
CA MET A 400 1.00 15.12 32.50
C MET A 400 2.37 15.08 31.78
N THR A 401 3.34 15.87 32.23
CA THR A 401 4.66 15.96 31.56
C THR A 401 5.84 15.72 32.50
N ASP A 402 6.96 15.22 31.97
CA ASP A 402 8.26 15.16 32.64
C ASP A 402 9.41 15.46 31.67
N LYS A 403 10.51 16.03 32.16
CA LYS A 403 11.73 16.31 31.39
C LYS A 403 12.72 15.16 31.55
N ALA A 404 13.14 14.54 30.44
CA ALA A 404 14.16 13.51 30.44
C ALA A 404 15.46 14.03 31.11
N PRO A 405 16.05 13.29 32.07
CA PRO A 405 17.34 13.63 32.67
C PRO A 405 18.45 13.87 31.63
N GLU A 406 19.45 14.66 32.01
CA GLU A 406 20.69 14.79 31.24
C GLU A 406 21.44 13.46 31.31
N ASN A 407 21.52 12.73 30.19
CA ASN A 407 21.96 11.32 30.00
C ASN A 407 20.86 10.25 29.77
N ALA A 408 19.57 10.62 29.77
CA ALA A 408 18.51 9.66 29.48
C ALA A 408 18.47 9.28 27.98
N ALA A 409 18.49 7.98 27.70
CA ALA A 409 18.37 7.41 26.36
C ALA A 409 17.10 6.57 26.21
N TYR A 410 16.54 6.04 27.32
CA TYR A 410 15.31 5.27 27.30
C TYR A 410 14.34 5.66 28.41
N LEU A 411 13.07 5.37 28.14
CA LEU A 411 11.94 5.51 29.03
C LEU A 411 11.19 4.17 29.09
N VAL A 412 10.82 3.73 30.28
CA VAL A 412 9.85 2.65 30.46
C VAL A 412 8.64 3.21 31.20
N TRP A 413 7.44 2.97 30.69
CA TRP A 413 6.19 3.44 31.28
C TRP A 413 5.41 2.28 31.90
N ASN A 414 4.86 2.48 33.10
CA ASN A 414 3.95 1.53 33.75
C ASN A 414 2.50 1.92 33.46
N GLY A 415 1.65 0.94 33.19
CA GLY A 415 0.21 1.10 32.96
C GLY A 415 -0.64 0.13 33.79
N ASP A 416 -1.93 0.43 33.89
CA ASP A 416 -2.93 -0.36 34.62
C ASP A 416 -3.66 -1.30 33.65
N ALA A 417 -3.61 -2.61 33.92
CA ALA A 417 -4.18 -3.65 33.07
C ALA A 417 -5.72 -3.66 33.05
N GLN A 418 -6.40 -2.94 33.95
CA GLN A 418 -7.85 -2.74 33.89
C GLN A 418 -8.28 -1.80 32.75
N ARG A 419 -7.35 -1.04 32.17
CA ARG A 419 -7.60 -0.20 31.00
C ARG A 419 -6.86 -0.70 29.78
N PRO A 420 -7.46 -0.63 28.59
CA PRO A 420 -6.81 -1.12 27.39
C PRO A 420 -5.58 -0.26 27.05
N ALA A 421 -4.42 -0.91 26.87
CA ALA A 421 -3.16 -0.28 26.46
C ALA A 421 -3.30 0.49 25.14
N THR A 422 -4.31 0.17 24.32
CA THR A 422 -4.67 0.90 23.10
C THR A 422 -5.11 2.35 23.33
N SER A 423 -5.27 2.80 24.57
CA SER A 423 -5.58 4.20 24.91
C SER A 423 -4.36 4.99 25.42
N ALA A 424 -3.21 4.33 25.61
CA ALA A 424 -1.99 4.96 26.09
C ALA A 424 -1.20 5.61 24.95
N MET A 425 -0.67 6.81 25.19
CA MET A 425 0.11 7.57 24.23
C MET A 425 1.21 8.35 24.93
N ILE A 426 2.41 8.35 24.35
CA ILE A 426 3.58 9.08 24.84
C ILE A 426 4.15 9.88 23.68
N THR A 427 4.31 11.19 23.86
CA THR A 427 4.81 12.08 22.80
C THR A 427 5.89 13.00 23.35
N GLU A 428 6.87 13.37 22.53
CA GLU A 428 7.73 14.52 22.84
C GLU A 428 6.84 15.78 22.94
N PHE A 429 7.13 16.62 23.93
CA PHE A 429 6.34 17.79 24.32
C PHE A 429 7.25 19.01 24.37
N ASP A 430 6.80 20.13 23.78
CA ASP A 430 7.46 21.42 23.91
C ASP A 430 6.59 22.33 24.79
N ALA A 431 7.17 22.89 25.85
CA ALA A 431 6.47 23.77 26.78
C ALA A 431 6.00 25.09 26.12
N ASN A 432 6.61 25.47 24.99
CA ASN A 432 6.19 26.63 24.20
C ASN A 432 4.97 26.34 23.31
N TYR A 433 4.58 25.08 23.17
CA TYR A 433 3.48 24.61 22.32
C TYR A 433 2.54 23.68 23.11
N PRO A 434 1.67 24.25 23.96
CA PRO A 434 0.92 23.49 24.97
C PRO A 434 -0.21 22.61 24.42
N THR A 435 -0.50 22.69 23.11
CA THR A 435 -1.61 21.96 22.50
C THR A 435 -1.29 20.49 22.35
N TYR A 436 -1.94 19.69 23.20
CA TYR A 436 -2.00 18.25 23.05
C TYR A 436 -2.74 17.88 21.76
N PRO A 437 -2.41 16.76 21.10
CA PRO A 437 -3.34 16.17 20.16
C PRO A 437 -4.65 15.88 20.92
N ASN A 438 -5.72 16.62 20.64
CA ASN A 438 -7.06 16.36 21.21
C ASN A 438 -7.66 15.02 20.71
N ARG A 439 -6.87 14.20 20.02
CA ARG A 439 -7.22 12.92 19.42
C ARG A 439 -6.06 11.94 19.62
N TYR A 440 -6.39 10.70 19.99
CA TYR A 440 -5.42 9.61 20.08
C TYR A 440 -4.64 9.45 18.76
N LEU A 441 -3.31 9.44 18.85
CA LEU A 441 -2.41 9.13 17.75
C LEU A 441 -2.05 7.64 17.80
N PRO A 442 -2.36 6.83 16.77
CA PRO A 442 -1.90 5.44 16.72
C PRO A 442 -0.38 5.40 16.62
N TYR A 443 0.25 4.42 17.28
CA TYR A 443 1.67 4.11 17.08
C TYR A 443 1.90 3.79 15.59
N GLN A 444 2.77 4.56 14.94
CA GLN A 444 3.22 4.28 13.57
C GLN A 444 4.59 3.61 13.68
N GLU A 445 4.72 2.41 13.12
CA GLU A 445 6.04 1.82 12.87
C GLU A 445 6.74 2.70 11.83
N VAL A 446 7.59 3.61 12.29
CA VAL A 446 8.44 4.40 11.40
C VAL A 446 9.54 3.46 10.90
N ALA A 447 9.24 2.72 9.84
CA ALA A 447 10.25 2.06 9.04
C ALA A 447 11.07 3.15 8.34
N SER A 448 12.30 3.35 8.79
CA SER A 448 13.29 4.15 8.08
C SER A 448 13.45 3.62 6.66
N VAL A 449 13.38 4.53 5.70
CA VAL A 449 13.49 4.27 4.27
C VAL A 449 14.85 3.64 3.97
N ARG A 450 14.86 2.32 3.78
CA ARG A 450 15.87 1.60 2.99
C ARG A 450 15.19 1.11 1.72
N TRP A 451 15.66 1.59 0.59
CA TRP A 451 15.38 1.00 -0.71
C TRP A 451 15.88 -0.46 -0.69
N LEU A 452 14.94 -1.41 -0.76
CA LEU A 452 15.24 -2.83 -0.92
C LEU A 452 15.01 -3.20 -2.40
N GLU A 453 16.02 -3.87 -2.95
CA GLU A 453 16.02 -4.60 -4.23
C GLU A 453 14.76 -5.48 -4.41
N PRO A 454 14.32 -5.71 -5.67
CA PRO A 454 13.10 -6.45 -5.97
C PRO A 454 13.31 -7.95 -5.72
N THR A 455 12.91 -8.42 -4.53
CA THR A 455 12.75 -9.85 -4.26
C THR A 455 11.30 -10.14 -3.88
N GLY A 456 10.79 -11.25 -4.42
CA GLY A 456 9.39 -11.64 -4.39
C GLY A 456 8.72 -11.50 -3.02
N ILE A 457 7.56 -10.85 -3.04
CA ILE A 457 6.75 -10.58 -1.86
C ILE A 457 6.31 -11.92 -1.25
N LYS A 458 6.77 -12.20 -0.03
CA LYS A 458 6.08 -13.15 0.84
C LYS A 458 4.84 -12.46 1.41
N VAL A 459 3.67 -12.91 0.97
CA VAL A 459 2.38 -12.49 1.53
C VAL A 459 2.37 -12.88 3.01
N ALA A 460 2.23 -11.89 3.89
CA ALA A 460 2.01 -12.12 5.30
C ALA A 460 0.74 -12.96 5.49
N ASN A 461 0.85 -14.01 6.30
CA ASN A 461 -0.29 -14.81 6.75
C ASN A 461 -1.26 -13.91 7.51
N PHE A 462 -2.26 -13.35 6.82
CA PHE A 462 -3.40 -12.75 7.46
C PHE A 462 -4.27 -13.89 7.99
N SER A 463 -4.40 -13.93 9.32
CA SER A 463 -5.47 -14.63 10.02
C SER A 463 -6.81 -14.38 9.31
N ALA A 464 -7.73 -15.34 9.37
CA ALA A 464 -9.06 -15.19 8.79
C ALA A 464 -9.98 -14.42 9.75
N PRO A 465 -10.25 -13.12 9.53
CA PRO A 465 -11.51 -12.54 10.02
C PRO A 465 -12.52 -12.27 8.91
N GLU A 466 -13.77 -12.10 9.36
CA GLU A 466 -15.06 -12.14 8.66
C GLU A 466 -15.10 -11.46 7.28
N VAL A 467 -15.69 -12.18 6.32
CA VAL A 467 -15.93 -11.77 4.93
C VAL A 467 -17.15 -10.83 4.89
N GLN A 468 -16.95 -9.56 4.54
CA GLN A 468 -18.04 -8.64 4.23
C GLN A 468 -18.14 -8.45 2.72
N THR A 469 -19.04 -9.22 2.11
CA THR A 469 -19.36 -9.19 0.67
C THR A 469 -20.64 -8.39 0.44
N ASN A 470 -20.70 -7.55 -0.61
CA ASN A 470 -21.97 -6.96 -1.03
C ASN A 470 -22.85 -8.01 -1.74
N LEU A 471 -23.98 -8.38 -1.15
CA LEU A 471 -24.93 -9.34 -1.72
C LEU A 471 -26.03 -8.68 -2.55
N PHE A 472 -26.05 -7.34 -2.64
CA PHE A 472 -27.04 -6.59 -3.40
C PHE A 472 -26.56 -6.30 -4.83
N ASP A 473 -27.33 -6.70 -5.84
CA ASP A 473 -27.10 -6.41 -7.25
C ASP A 473 -28.00 -5.27 -7.75
N LEU A 474 -27.38 -4.10 -7.94
CA LEU A 474 -28.03 -2.89 -8.44
C LEU A 474 -28.60 -3.05 -9.85
N GLU A 475 -28.01 -3.90 -10.70
CA GLU A 475 -28.45 -4.07 -12.08
C GLU A 475 -29.80 -4.81 -12.18
N THR A 476 -30.17 -5.54 -11.13
CA THR A 476 -31.35 -6.43 -11.11
C THR A 476 -32.58 -5.79 -10.47
N ILE A 477 -32.49 -4.54 -9.99
CA ILE A 477 -33.61 -3.90 -9.31
C ILE A 477 -34.75 -3.56 -10.27
N THR A 478 -35.99 -3.64 -9.78
CA THR A 478 -37.17 -3.15 -10.49
C THR A 478 -37.53 -1.76 -9.96
N ARG A 479 -37.28 -0.71 -10.74
CA ARG A 479 -37.60 0.69 -10.39
C ARG A 479 -39.09 0.98 -10.54
N GLY A 480 -39.62 1.84 -9.68
CA GLY A 480 -41.03 2.23 -9.68
C GLY A 480 -41.94 1.27 -8.91
N TYR A 481 -41.38 0.35 -8.13
CA TYR A 481 -42.11 -0.66 -7.38
C TYR A 481 -41.50 -0.88 -5.99
N PHE A 482 -42.32 -1.37 -5.06
CA PHE A 482 -41.89 -1.87 -3.75
C PHE A 482 -42.66 -3.15 -3.37
N ILE A 483 -42.08 -3.99 -2.50
CA ILE A 483 -42.75 -5.14 -1.90
C ILE A 483 -43.40 -4.74 -0.57
N ASN A 484 -44.70 -5.01 -0.41
CA ASN A 484 -45.44 -4.70 0.82
C ASN A 484 -45.36 -5.83 1.88
N ASN A 485 -46.05 -5.66 3.01
CA ASN A 485 -46.06 -6.62 4.12
C ASN A 485 -46.88 -7.90 3.84
N GLU A 486 -47.46 -8.03 2.66
CA GLU A 486 -48.19 -9.20 2.17
C GLU A 486 -47.44 -9.90 1.01
N ALA A 487 -46.17 -9.54 0.80
CA ALA A 487 -45.32 -10.01 -0.30
C ALA A 487 -45.81 -9.64 -1.72
N VAL A 488 -46.65 -8.61 -1.84
CA VAL A 488 -47.18 -8.13 -3.12
C VAL A 488 -46.32 -6.96 -3.64
N ILE A 489 -45.94 -7.05 -4.91
CA ILE A 489 -45.24 -5.96 -5.61
C ILE A 489 -46.25 -4.90 -6.02
N THR A 490 -46.06 -3.69 -5.52
CA THR A 490 -46.97 -2.55 -5.70
C THR A 490 -46.24 -1.38 -6.35
N GLU A 491 -46.90 -0.68 -7.26
CA GLU A 491 -46.35 0.51 -7.92
C GLU A 491 -46.08 1.65 -6.94
N ASN A 492 -44.87 2.18 -6.99
CA ASN A 492 -44.48 3.40 -6.30
C ASN A 492 -43.22 4.00 -6.95
N ALA A 493 -43.37 5.15 -7.61
CA ALA A 493 -42.30 5.83 -8.33
C ALA A 493 -41.09 6.23 -7.45
N LYS A 494 -41.24 6.27 -6.12
CA LYS A 494 -40.16 6.62 -5.19
C LYS A 494 -39.22 5.45 -4.88
N PHE A 495 -39.63 4.22 -5.14
CA PHE A 495 -38.92 3.02 -4.70
C PHE A 495 -38.44 2.15 -5.86
N ALA A 496 -37.47 1.32 -5.56
CA ALA A 496 -37.13 0.14 -6.31
C ALA A 496 -37.14 -1.07 -5.36
N VAL A 497 -37.37 -2.25 -5.92
CA VAL A 497 -37.31 -3.52 -5.22
C VAL A 497 -36.19 -4.37 -5.80
N SER A 498 -35.40 -5.01 -4.93
CA SER A 498 -34.36 -5.95 -5.37
C SER A 498 -34.97 -7.18 -6.06
N ASP A 499 -34.14 -7.90 -6.83
CA ASP A 499 -34.42 -9.30 -7.15
C ASP A 499 -34.31 -10.17 -5.88
N TYR A 500 -34.55 -11.47 -6.02
CA TYR A 500 -34.35 -12.47 -4.97
C TYR A 500 -32.86 -12.59 -4.62
N ILE A 501 -32.47 -12.03 -3.48
CA ILE A 501 -31.10 -12.10 -2.98
C ILE A 501 -30.93 -13.36 -2.14
N PRO A 502 -30.01 -14.29 -2.48
CA PRO A 502 -29.76 -15.49 -1.69
C PRO A 502 -29.29 -15.15 -0.27
N VAL A 503 -29.86 -15.82 0.73
CA VAL A 503 -29.51 -15.68 2.15
C VAL A 503 -29.47 -17.03 2.86
N LYS A 504 -28.62 -17.12 3.89
CA LYS A 504 -28.52 -18.28 4.76
C LYS A 504 -29.61 -18.22 5.83
N PRO A 505 -30.21 -19.36 6.23
CA PRO A 505 -31.16 -19.40 7.33
C PRO A 505 -30.52 -19.10 8.69
N ASN A 506 -31.29 -18.50 9.60
CA ASN A 506 -30.85 -18.10 10.95
C ASN A 506 -29.63 -17.15 11.00
N THR A 507 -29.33 -16.45 9.91
CA THR A 507 -28.16 -15.58 9.78
C THR A 507 -28.53 -14.11 9.91
N VAL A 508 -27.64 -13.32 10.50
CA VAL A 508 -27.79 -11.86 10.63
C VAL A 508 -27.26 -11.19 9.37
N TYR A 509 -27.98 -10.20 8.89
CA TYR A 509 -27.59 -9.36 7.77
C TYR A 509 -27.74 -7.88 8.12
N SER A 510 -26.94 -7.03 7.46
CA SER A 510 -26.92 -5.59 7.67
C SER A 510 -27.09 -4.81 6.36
N VAL A 511 -27.75 -3.66 6.44
CA VAL A 511 -27.91 -2.69 5.34
C VAL A 511 -27.58 -1.27 5.82
N PRO A 512 -27.00 -0.39 4.97
CA PRO A 512 -26.73 1.00 5.30
C PRO A 512 -28.01 1.76 5.71
N ILE A 513 -27.89 2.78 6.56
CA ILE A 513 -29.06 3.59 6.95
C ILE A 513 -29.66 4.30 5.76
N THR A 514 -30.77 3.73 5.32
CA THR A 514 -31.88 4.36 4.60
C THR A 514 -33.15 3.58 4.85
N PHE A 515 -34.23 4.09 4.27
CA PHE A 515 -35.60 3.63 4.31
C PHE A 515 -35.82 2.27 3.63
N SER A 516 -34.94 1.28 3.84
CA SER A 516 -35.28 -0.13 3.57
C SER A 516 -36.23 -0.64 4.66
N ALA A 517 -37.35 0.07 4.84
CA ALA A 517 -38.24 -0.11 5.97
C ALA A 517 -39.19 -1.30 5.81
N GLN A 518 -39.27 -1.93 4.62
CA GLN A 518 -40.06 -3.13 4.37
C GLN A 518 -39.36 -4.01 3.33
N GLY A 519 -39.32 -5.31 3.59
CA GLY A 519 -38.82 -6.34 2.68
C GLY A 519 -39.46 -7.66 3.06
N TYR A 520 -39.18 -8.73 2.32
CA TYR A 520 -39.84 -10.02 2.54
C TYR A 520 -38.86 -11.20 2.41
N TYR A 521 -39.03 -12.20 3.27
CA TYR A 521 -38.27 -13.46 3.20
C TYR A 521 -38.99 -14.49 2.35
N PHE A 522 -38.24 -15.29 1.60
CA PHE A 522 -38.76 -16.35 0.75
C PHE A 522 -38.01 -17.67 0.97
N ASN A 523 -38.70 -18.79 0.76
CA ASN A 523 -38.11 -20.13 0.86
C ASN A 523 -37.37 -20.53 -0.43
N GLU A 524 -36.87 -21.76 -0.50
CA GLU A 524 -36.13 -22.29 -1.66
C GLU A 524 -36.93 -22.26 -2.97
N LEU A 525 -38.26 -22.39 -2.88
CA LEU A 525 -39.20 -22.33 -3.99
C LEU A 525 -39.65 -20.89 -4.32
N LYS A 526 -39.05 -19.88 -3.69
CA LYS A 526 -39.41 -18.46 -3.79
C LYS A 526 -40.82 -18.13 -3.31
N GLU A 527 -41.38 -18.93 -2.41
CA GLU A 527 -42.67 -18.67 -1.76
C GLU A 527 -42.50 -17.76 -0.54
N PRO A 528 -43.42 -16.82 -0.29
CA PRO A 528 -43.30 -15.84 0.79
C PRO A 528 -43.41 -16.49 2.18
N ILE A 529 -42.51 -16.08 3.10
CA ILE A 529 -42.47 -16.55 4.49
C ILE A 529 -43.07 -15.49 5.43
N CYS A 530 -42.38 -14.37 5.61
CA CYS A 530 -42.84 -13.24 6.42
C CYS A 530 -42.11 -11.95 6.05
N ALA A 531 -42.71 -10.82 6.42
CA ALA A 531 -42.08 -9.51 6.30
C ALA A 531 -40.86 -9.39 7.23
N ILE A 532 -39.85 -8.65 6.77
CA ILE A 532 -38.64 -8.40 7.56
C ILE A 532 -38.98 -7.53 8.76
N GLN A 533 -38.61 -8.00 9.96
CA GLN A 533 -38.64 -7.22 11.21
C GLN A 533 -37.20 -6.91 11.62
N HIS A 534 -36.90 -5.64 11.92
CA HIS A 534 -35.58 -5.25 12.41
C HIS A 534 -35.41 -5.63 13.88
N THR A 535 -34.21 -6.09 14.23
CA THR A 535 -33.81 -6.31 15.63
C THR A 535 -33.31 -5.01 16.25
N GLU A 536 -33.50 -4.81 17.56
CA GLU A 536 -33.21 -3.57 18.31
C GLU A 536 -31.71 -3.17 18.35
N ALA A 537 -30.80 -3.91 17.72
CA ALA A 537 -29.37 -3.60 17.62
C ALA A 537 -29.00 -2.58 16.52
N SER A 538 -29.99 -1.83 16.01
CA SER A 538 -29.78 -0.79 15.00
C SER A 538 -29.03 0.41 15.61
N ASN A 539 -27.94 0.86 14.99
CA ASN A 539 -27.18 2.04 15.42
C ASN A 539 -27.36 3.21 14.43
N ASN A 540 -26.65 4.33 14.64
CA ASN A 540 -26.72 5.51 13.76
C ASN A 540 -26.08 5.33 12.36
N ASN A 541 -25.62 4.12 12.00
CA ASN A 541 -24.99 3.83 10.70
C ASN A 541 -25.58 2.64 9.92
N ASN A 542 -26.25 1.67 10.56
CA ASN A 542 -26.85 0.52 9.88
C ASN A 542 -28.19 0.04 10.47
N ARG A 543 -28.92 -0.75 9.67
CA ARG A 543 -30.04 -1.57 10.12
C ARG A 543 -29.69 -3.05 9.99
N GLN A 544 -30.06 -3.83 10.99
CA GLN A 544 -29.82 -5.27 11.03
C GLN A 544 -31.14 -6.04 10.97
N PHE A 545 -31.10 -7.24 10.41
CA PHE A 545 -32.21 -8.20 10.45
C PHE A 545 -31.68 -9.63 10.47
N LYS A 546 -32.47 -10.54 11.08
CA LYS A 546 -32.15 -11.96 11.15
C LYS A 546 -33.12 -12.76 10.32
N THR A 547 -32.61 -13.58 9.41
CA THR A 547 -33.43 -14.46 8.57
C THR A 547 -34.08 -15.58 9.39
N PRO A 548 -35.33 -15.97 9.11
CA PRO A 548 -35.94 -17.19 9.62
C PRO A 548 -35.19 -18.48 9.25
N SER A 549 -35.48 -19.59 9.93
CA SER A 549 -34.83 -20.89 9.70
C SER A 549 -35.12 -21.51 8.33
N ASN A 550 -36.22 -21.12 7.69
CA ASN A 550 -36.64 -21.59 6.37
C ASN A 550 -36.38 -20.58 5.23
N ALA A 551 -35.80 -19.41 5.54
CA ALA A 551 -35.46 -18.43 4.51
C ALA A 551 -34.27 -18.90 3.66
N ARG A 552 -34.38 -18.68 2.34
CA ARG A 552 -33.32 -18.89 1.34
C ARG A 552 -33.10 -17.68 0.47
N TYR A 553 -34.11 -16.81 0.35
CA TYR A 553 -33.99 -15.54 -0.35
C TYR A 553 -34.62 -14.41 0.44
N VAL A 554 -34.19 -13.19 0.14
CA VAL A 554 -34.79 -11.94 0.63
C VAL A 554 -35.02 -10.99 -0.53
N ARG A 555 -36.08 -10.19 -0.47
CA ARG A 555 -36.26 -9.03 -1.34
C ARG A 555 -36.37 -7.77 -0.50
N LEU A 556 -35.65 -6.72 -0.90
CA LEU A 556 -35.50 -5.48 -0.14
C LEU A 556 -36.00 -4.29 -0.95
N ASN A 557 -36.65 -3.35 -0.28
CA ASN A 557 -37.01 -2.05 -0.85
C ASN A 557 -35.89 -1.03 -0.65
N LEU A 558 -35.72 -0.14 -1.63
CA LEU A 558 -34.75 0.96 -1.64
C LEU A 558 -35.32 2.17 -2.38
N TYR A 559 -34.73 3.37 -2.23
CA TYR A 559 -35.15 4.56 -2.98
C TYR A 559 -34.66 4.52 -4.44
N ALA A 560 -35.55 4.85 -5.37
CA ALA A 560 -35.20 5.06 -6.78
C ALA A 560 -34.70 6.50 -7.00
N GLY A 561 -33.49 6.66 -7.57
CA GLY A 561 -32.94 7.96 -8.00
C GLY A 561 -31.82 8.57 -7.14
N THR A 562 -31.22 9.67 -7.61
CA THR A 562 -29.96 10.28 -7.12
C THR A 562 -30.11 11.45 -6.14
N THR A 563 -31.33 11.94 -5.89
CA THR A 563 -31.54 13.16 -5.10
C THR A 563 -31.54 12.85 -3.60
N GLY A 564 -30.38 12.92 -2.97
CA GLY A 564 -30.22 12.91 -1.52
C GLY A 564 -28.82 12.46 -1.09
N SER A 565 -28.15 13.28 -0.28
CA SER A 565 -26.82 13.03 0.32
C SER A 565 -26.79 11.93 1.39
N SER A 566 -27.84 11.10 1.49
CA SER A 566 -27.99 10.07 2.50
C SER A 566 -27.68 8.68 1.95
N LYS A 567 -27.02 7.85 2.77
CA LYS A 567 -26.44 6.50 2.52
C LYS A 567 -27.43 5.41 2.06
N GLY A 568 -28.22 5.65 1.02
CA GLY A 568 -29.07 4.60 0.43
C GLY A 568 -30.12 5.09 -0.54
N ASN A 569 -29.67 5.96 -1.43
CA ASN A 569 -30.06 5.78 -2.81
C ASN A 569 -29.48 4.45 -3.36
N GLU A 570 -29.99 4.03 -4.51
CA GLU A 570 -29.58 2.80 -5.20
C GLU A 570 -28.07 2.68 -5.43
N ASN A 571 -27.34 3.79 -5.53
CA ASN A 571 -25.88 3.84 -5.75
C ASN A 571 -25.04 3.58 -4.47
N PHE A 572 -25.63 3.73 -3.28
CA PHE A 572 -24.94 3.53 -2.00
C PHE A 572 -25.52 2.36 -1.19
N PHE A 573 -26.46 1.61 -1.75
CA PHE A 573 -27.11 0.48 -1.09
C PHE A 573 -26.23 -0.78 -1.14
N SER A 574 -26.20 -1.52 -0.04
CA SER A 574 -25.49 -2.80 0.05
C SER A 574 -26.19 -3.73 1.02
N LEU A 575 -26.07 -5.04 0.81
CA LEU A 575 -26.48 -6.06 1.79
C LEU A 575 -25.25 -6.85 2.22
N THR A 576 -24.99 -6.97 3.52
CA THR A 576 -23.84 -7.72 4.07
C THR A 576 -24.30 -8.79 5.04
N GLU A 577 -23.64 -9.95 5.01
CA GLU A 577 -23.74 -10.96 6.07
C GLU A 577 -23.00 -10.47 7.32
N GLY A 578 -23.61 -10.59 8.49
CA GLY A 578 -23.09 -10.13 9.78
C GLY A 578 -23.64 -8.79 10.24
N GLU A 579 -23.03 -8.25 11.30
CA GLU A 579 -23.51 -7.06 12.04
C GLU A 579 -23.04 -5.72 11.47
N ASN A 580 -22.11 -5.75 10.52
CA ASN A 580 -21.45 -4.57 9.98
C ASN A 580 -21.89 -4.29 8.54
N VAL A 581 -22.01 -3.01 8.19
CA VAL A 581 -22.22 -2.55 6.81
C VAL A 581 -20.89 -2.20 6.16
N LEU A 582 -20.88 -2.19 4.83
CA LEU A 582 -19.72 -1.78 4.06
C LEU A 582 -19.36 -0.31 4.36
N THR A 583 -18.05 -0.06 4.52
CA THR A 583 -17.53 1.30 4.79
C THR A 583 -17.51 2.18 3.54
N LYS A 584 -17.61 1.58 2.35
CA LYS A 584 -17.76 2.21 1.03
C LYS A 584 -18.79 1.44 0.21
N ALA A 585 -19.52 2.11 -0.67
CA ALA A 585 -20.33 1.43 -1.67
C ALA A 585 -19.42 0.67 -2.64
N THR A 586 -19.67 -0.61 -2.82
CA THR A 586 -18.95 -1.46 -3.78
C THR A 586 -19.94 -2.25 -4.60
N GLU A 587 -19.50 -2.68 -5.78
CA GLU A 587 -20.31 -3.51 -6.67
C GLU A 587 -20.69 -4.85 -6.02
N TYR A 588 -21.71 -5.50 -6.60
CA TYR A 588 -22.18 -6.81 -6.19
C TYR A 588 -21.03 -7.84 -6.16
N GLY A 589 -21.01 -8.70 -5.14
CA GLY A 589 -20.03 -9.77 -4.99
C GLY A 589 -18.62 -9.33 -4.55
N VAL A 590 -18.38 -8.02 -4.37
CA VAL A 590 -17.09 -7.50 -3.91
C VAL A 590 -16.89 -7.74 -2.41
N ASN A 591 -15.75 -8.33 -2.06
CA ASN A 591 -15.29 -8.57 -0.68
C ASN A 591 -14.29 -7.49 -0.25
N GLN A 592 -14.58 -6.75 0.82
CA GLN A 592 -13.83 -5.53 1.19
C GLN A 592 -12.59 -5.72 2.08
N LYS A 593 -12.29 -6.92 2.58
CA LYS A 593 -11.28 -7.11 3.65
C LYS A 593 -9.90 -6.51 3.32
N TRP A 594 -9.49 -6.54 2.05
CA TRP A 594 -8.19 -6.06 1.58
C TRP A 594 -8.27 -4.81 0.69
N LEU A 595 -9.47 -4.31 0.36
CA LEU A 595 -9.64 -3.20 -0.61
C LEU A 595 -9.27 -1.81 -0.06
N ASN A 596 -9.00 -1.67 1.23
CA ASN A 596 -8.62 -0.40 1.87
C ASN A 596 -7.16 -0.52 2.36
N PRO A 597 -6.22 0.36 1.96
CA PRO A 597 -6.39 1.75 1.55
C PRO A 597 -5.68 2.07 0.22
N TYR A 598 -6.27 1.72 -0.92
CA TYR A 598 -5.66 2.05 -2.22
C TYR A 598 -5.93 3.50 -2.66
N SER A 599 -4.99 4.02 -3.45
CA SER A 599 -4.85 5.40 -3.88
C SER A 599 -6.10 5.96 -4.58
N LYS A 600 -6.46 7.23 -4.30
CA LYS A 600 -7.51 7.95 -5.05
C LYS A 600 -7.05 8.44 -6.43
N LYS A 601 -5.81 8.14 -6.86
CA LYS A 601 -5.20 8.69 -8.09
C LYS A 601 -5.93 8.32 -9.39
N LEU A 602 -6.72 7.25 -9.39
CA LEU A 602 -7.55 6.81 -10.52
C LEU A 602 -9.04 7.18 -10.37
N PHE A 603 -9.44 7.86 -9.29
CA PHE A 603 -10.84 8.24 -9.10
C PHE A 603 -11.35 9.11 -10.26
N GLY A 604 -12.44 8.68 -10.89
CA GLY A 604 -13.04 9.33 -12.06
C GLY A 604 -12.22 9.22 -13.36
N LYS A 605 -11.08 8.52 -13.37
CA LYS A 605 -10.26 8.30 -14.57
C LYS A 605 -10.66 7.02 -15.29
N LYS A 606 -10.26 6.90 -16.55
CA LYS A 606 -10.47 5.69 -17.35
C LYS A 606 -9.23 4.80 -17.34
N ILE A 607 -9.42 3.50 -17.14
CA ILE A 607 -8.42 2.47 -17.40
C ILE A 607 -8.99 1.44 -18.37
N VAL A 608 -8.14 0.76 -19.10
CA VAL A 608 -8.56 -0.27 -20.07
C VAL A 608 -7.87 -1.59 -19.76
N THR A 609 -8.63 -2.68 -19.80
CA THR A 609 -8.12 -4.04 -19.52
C THR A 609 -8.30 -4.92 -20.74
N PHE A 610 -7.19 -5.28 -21.39
CA PHE A 610 -7.16 -6.20 -22.53
C PHE A 610 -6.93 -7.63 -22.04
N GLY A 611 -7.71 -8.56 -22.59
CA GLY A 611 -7.50 -9.98 -22.32
C GLY A 611 -8.44 -10.88 -23.08
N ASP A 612 -8.56 -12.10 -22.57
CA ASP A 612 -9.34 -13.18 -23.16
C ASP A 612 -10.67 -13.41 -22.40
N SER A 613 -11.11 -14.66 -22.29
CA SER A 613 -12.32 -15.05 -21.55
C SER A 613 -12.24 -14.69 -20.07
N ILE A 614 -11.06 -14.74 -19.45
CA ILE A 614 -10.87 -14.41 -18.02
C ILE A 614 -11.21 -12.93 -17.77
N THR A 615 -10.76 -12.06 -18.68
CA THR A 615 -11.08 -10.64 -18.66
C THR A 615 -12.54 -10.41 -19.08
N TRP A 616 -13.03 -11.13 -20.10
CA TRP A 616 -14.39 -10.98 -20.63
C TRP A 616 -15.49 -11.34 -19.62
N TYR A 617 -15.25 -12.31 -18.73
CA TYR A 617 -16.26 -12.84 -17.82
C TYR A 617 -16.80 -11.84 -16.80
N ASP A 618 -16.12 -10.71 -16.54
CA ASP A 618 -16.63 -9.68 -15.63
C ASP A 618 -18.09 -9.30 -15.98
N HIS A 619 -18.99 -9.48 -15.01
CA HIS A 619 -20.44 -9.28 -15.09
C HIS A 619 -21.21 -10.23 -16.02
N GLN A 620 -20.53 -11.16 -16.71
CA GLN A 620 -21.17 -12.20 -17.52
C GLN A 620 -21.71 -13.33 -16.65
N LEU A 621 -22.64 -14.12 -17.19
CA LEU A 621 -23.06 -15.37 -16.57
C LEU A 621 -22.13 -16.50 -16.99
N PHE A 622 -21.75 -17.36 -16.05
CA PHE A 622 -21.07 -18.60 -16.38
C PHE A 622 -21.97 -19.49 -17.25
N VAL A 623 -21.39 -20.08 -18.29
CA VAL A 623 -22.10 -20.89 -19.28
C VAL A 623 -22.42 -22.29 -18.75
N ASP A 624 -23.29 -23.04 -19.45
CA ASP A 624 -23.77 -24.36 -19.02
C ASP A 624 -22.69 -25.43 -18.82
N LYS A 625 -21.51 -25.26 -19.42
CA LYS A 625 -20.36 -26.18 -19.29
C LYS A 625 -19.50 -25.92 -18.04
N THR A 626 -20.09 -25.27 -17.04
CA THR A 626 -19.43 -24.91 -15.79
C THR A 626 -20.16 -25.56 -14.61
N THR A 627 -19.50 -25.67 -13.47
CA THR A 627 -20.07 -26.21 -12.23
C THR A 627 -21.04 -25.23 -11.54
N MET A 628 -21.14 -23.99 -12.03
CA MET A 628 -21.99 -22.93 -11.49
C MET A 628 -22.71 -22.16 -12.62
N PRO A 629 -23.47 -22.83 -13.50
CA PRO A 629 -24.08 -22.19 -14.65
C PRO A 629 -25.09 -21.13 -14.21
N ASN A 630 -25.23 -20.07 -15.00
CA ASN A 630 -26.10 -18.92 -14.72
C ASN A 630 -25.73 -18.13 -13.44
N THR A 631 -24.55 -18.38 -12.87
CA THR A 631 -24.00 -17.54 -11.79
C THR A 631 -23.23 -16.39 -12.42
N ARG A 632 -23.46 -15.17 -11.94
CA ARG A 632 -22.73 -13.98 -12.40
C ARG A 632 -21.28 -14.03 -11.93
N ALA A 633 -20.36 -13.88 -12.87
CA ALA A 633 -18.93 -13.79 -12.62
C ALA A 633 -18.56 -12.37 -12.17
N ILE A 634 -17.79 -12.29 -11.09
CA ILE A 634 -17.29 -11.04 -10.52
C ILE A 634 -15.80 -10.95 -10.84
N GLY A 635 -15.50 -10.37 -11.99
CA GLY A 635 -14.16 -10.30 -12.54
C GLY A 635 -13.28 -9.31 -11.78
N TYR A 636 -11.97 -9.34 -12.06
CA TYR A 636 -11.01 -8.44 -11.41
C TYR A 636 -11.28 -6.96 -11.70
N GLN A 637 -11.98 -6.66 -12.78
CA GLN A 637 -12.40 -5.32 -13.16
C GLN A 637 -13.42 -4.74 -12.19
N THR A 638 -14.37 -5.55 -11.70
CA THR A 638 -15.27 -5.16 -10.60
C THR A 638 -14.47 -4.69 -9.38
N TYR A 639 -13.42 -5.43 -9.02
CA TYR A 639 -12.54 -5.06 -7.90
C TYR A 639 -11.71 -3.80 -8.19
N LEU A 640 -11.26 -3.58 -9.43
CA LEU A 640 -10.58 -2.35 -9.84
C LEU A 640 -11.51 -1.13 -9.75
N ARG A 641 -12.75 -1.23 -10.25
CA ARG A 641 -13.76 -0.16 -10.12
C ARG A 641 -14.00 0.16 -8.65
N SER A 642 -14.19 -0.86 -7.83
CA SER A 642 -14.45 -0.73 -6.39
C SER A 642 -13.26 -0.16 -5.60
N ALA A 643 -12.02 -0.55 -5.95
CA ALA A 643 -10.82 -0.09 -5.27
C ALA A 643 -10.53 1.39 -5.54
N PHE A 644 -10.69 1.80 -6.80
CA PHE A 644 -10.16 3.08 -7.29
C PHE A 644 -11.24 4.11 -7.63
N GLY A 645 -12.51 3.72 -7.75
CA GLY A 645 -13.58 4.58 -8.25
C GLY A 645 -13.32 5.06 -9.68
N CYS A 646 -12.64 4.23 -10.47
CA CYS A 646 -12.28 4.51 -11.86
C CYS A 646 -13.28 3.86 -12.82
N GLU A 647 -13.37 4.37 -14.04
CA GLU A 647 -14.05 3.69 -15.14
C GLU A 647 -13.11 2.61 -15.69
N VAL A 648 -13.59 1.37 -15.77
CA VAL A 648 -12.83 0.24 -16.32
C VAL A 648 -13.45 -0.19 -17.64
N ASN A 649 -12.78 0.14 -18.75
CA ASN A 649 -13.16 -0.37 -20.06
C ASN A 649 -12.65 -1.81 -20.23
N ASN A 650 -13.58 -2.76 -20.18
CA ASN A 650 -13.30 -4.17 -20.37
C ASN A 650 -13.17 -4.51 -21.87
N GLN A 651 -11.93 -4.73 -22.33
CA GLN A 651 -11.61 -5.17 -23.69
C GLN A 651 -11.32 -6.69 -23.77
N GLY A 652 -11.87 -7.48 -22.84
CA GLY A 652 -11.82 -8.94 -22.87
C GLY A 652 -12.74 -9.53 -23.94
N ILE A 653 -12.27 -10.53 -24.69
CA ILE A 653 -13.13 -11.32 -25.59
C ILE A 653 -12.83 -12.80 -25.42
N SER A 654 -13.89 -13.59 -25.21
CA SER A 654 -13.80 -15.03 -24.98
C SER A 654 -13.09 -15.77 -26.11
N GLY A 655 -12.21 -16.71 -25.74
CA GLY A 655 -11.49 -17.59 -26.65
C GLY A 655 -10.33 -16.96 -27.45
N GLN A 656 -10.02 -15.69 -27.21
CA GLN A 656 -8.99 -15.00 -27.99
C GLN A 656 -7.58 -15.25 -27.48
N ASN A 657 -6.64 -15.43 -28.42
CA ASN A 657 -5.20 -15.51 -28.15
C ASN A 657 -4.53 -14.13 -28.24
N THR A 658 -3.24 -14.09 -27.90
CA THR A 658 -2.43 -12.86 -27.84
C THR A 658 -2.41 -12.09 -29.16
N LYS A 659 -2.38 -12.76 -30.31
CA LYS A 659 -2.41 -12.08 -31.63
C LYS A 659 -3.70 -11.30 -31.85
N GLN A 660 -4.83 -11.92 -31.50
CA GLN A 660 -6.13 -11.30 -31.69
C GLN A 660 -6.38 -10.17 -30.69
N ILE A 661 -5.89 -10.33 -29.44
CA ILE A 661 -5.84 -9.25 -28.44
C ILE A 661 -4.96 -8.11 -28.94
N GLY A 662 -3.78 -8.41 -29.46
CA GLY A 662 -2.85 -7.44 -30.05
C GLY A 662 -3.47 -6.68 -31.22
N THR A 663 -4.24 -7.35 -32.08
CA THR A 663 -4.97 -6.69 -33.17
C THR A 663 -5.97 -5.65 -32.65
N ARG A 664 -6.71 -5.96 -31.58
CA ARG A 664 -7.64 -4.99 -30.96
C ARG A 664 -6.91 -3.83 -30.31
N SER A 665 -5.86 -4.13 -29.55
CA SER A 665 -5.00 -3.14 -28.90
C SER A 665 -4.43 -2.13 -29.91
N LYS A 666 -3.91 -2.62 -31.04
CA LYS A 666 -3.40 -1.79 -32.14
C LYS A 666 -4.46 -0.87 -32.76
N ALA A 667 -5.71 -1.31 -32.82
CA ALA A 667 -6.82 -0.51 -33.33
C ALA A 667 -7.43 0.44 -32.28
N PHE A 668 -7.06 0.29 -31.00
CA PHE A 668 -7.64 1.05 -29.90
C PHE A 668 -6.96 2.41 -29.73
N ASP A 669 -7.75 3.43 -29.35
CA ASP A 669 -7.27 4.76 -28.99
C ASP A 669 -7.17 4.89 -27.47
N TYR A 670 -5.96 5.12 -26.98
CA TYR A 670 -5.66 5.22 -25.55
C TYR A 670 -5.61 6.66 -25.04
N SER A 671 -5.93 7.67 -25.87
CA SER A 671 -5.73 9.10 -25.54
C SER A 671 -6.40 9.53 -24.23
N ASP A 672 -7.57 8.97 -23.91
CA ASP A 672 -8.33 9.29 -22.70
C ASP A 672 -8.05 8.34 -21.51
N TYR A 673 -7.10 7.41 -21.66
CA TYR A 673 -6.83 6.35 -20.68
C TYR A 673 -5.59 6.64 -19.85
N SER A 674 -5.70 6.41 -18.54
CA SER A 674 -4.60 6.62 -17.58
C SER A 674 -3.72 5.38 -17.37
N LEU A 675 -4.23 4.19 -17.76
CA LEU A 675 -3.57 2.90 -17.60
C LEU A 675 -4.17 1.88 -18.57
N ALA A 676 -3.33 1.05 -19.16
CA ALA A 676 -3.72 -0.16 -19.85
C ALA A 676 -3.14 -1.41 -19.16
N THR A 677 -3.92 -2.47 -19.02
CA THR A 677 -3.40 -3.78 -18.59
C THR A 677 -3.58 -4.84 -19.67
N PHE A 678 -2.62 -5.76 -19.77
CA PHE A 678 -2.66 -6.89 -20.71
C PHE A 678 -2.61 -8.21 -19.94
N PHE A 679 -3.67 -9.01 -20.05
CA PHE A 679 -3.81 -10.33 -19.45
C PHE A 679 -4.12 -11.35 -20.56
N ALA A 680 -3.08 -11.99 -21.10
CA ALA A 680 -3.15 -12.87 -22.25
C ALA A 680 -2.21 -14.08 -22.10
N GLY A 681 -2.45 -15.13 -22.91
CA GLY A 681 -1.56 -16.30 -23.02
C GLY A 681 -2.26 -17.64 -22.78
N VAL A 682 -3.39 -17.67 -22.06
CA VAL A 682 -4.10 -18.92 -21.76
C VAL A 682 -4.62 -19.59 -23.04
N ASN A 683 -5.19 -18.82 -23.96
CA ASN A 683 -5.62 -19.36 -25.25
C ASN A 683 -4.48 -19.62 -26.23
N ASP A 684 -3.31 -18.98 -26.08
CA ASP A 684 -2.13 -19.38 -26.85
C ASP A 684 -1.71 -20.81 -26.47
N PHE A 685 -1.70 -21.13 -25.17
CA PHE A 685 -1.54 -22.50 -24.68
C PHE A 685 -2.66 -23.42 -25.18
N GLY A 686 -3.93 -23.05 -24.96
CA GLY A 686 -5.09 -23.87 -25.32
C GLY A 686 -5.23 -24.15 -26.82
N GLN A 687 -4.65 -23.31 -27.68
CA GLN A 687 -4.64 -23.47 -29.13
C GLN A 687 -3.30 -24.02 -29.65
N SER A 688 -2.40 -24.45 -28.76
CA SER A 688 -1.07 -24.96 -29.12
C SER A 688 -0.27 -24.02 -30.02
N ARG A 689 -0.38 -22.69 -29.80
CA ARG A 689 0.43 -21.71 -30.53
C ARG A 689 1.90 -21.88 -30.18
N ALA A 690 2.75 -21.72 -31.19
CA ALA A 690 4.19 -21.71 -30.99
C ALA A 690 4.59 -20.57 -30.05
N VAL A 691 5.39 -20.86 -29.02
CA VAL A 691 5.83 -19.85 -28.05
C VAL A 691 6.69 -18.79 -28.75
N GLY A 692 7.63 -19.21 -29.59
CA GLY A 692 8.57 -18.32 -30.28
C GLY A 692 9.65 -17.78 -29.34
N THR A 693 10.48 -16.88 -29.86
CA THR A 693 11.60 -16.28 -29.12
C THR A 693 11.38 -14.79 -28.89
N VAL A 694 11.86 -14.30 -27.75
CA VAL A 694 11.90 -12.86 -27.49
C VAL A 694 13.02 -12.26 -28.34
N GLN A 695 12.70 -11.23 -29.10
CA GLN A 695 13.62 -10.52 -29.99
C GLN A 695 14.01 -9.17 -29.40
N ALA A 696 15.09 -8.56 -29.89
CA ALA A 696 15.47 -7.21 -29.50
C ALA A 696 14.40 -6.17 -29.90
N ILE A 697 14.32 -5.06 -29.17
CA ILE A 697 13.43 -3.94 -29.47
C ILE A 697 13.68 -3.42 -30.90
N GLY A 698 12.62 -3.17 -31.65
CA GLY A 698 12.64 -2.71 -33.04
C GLY A 698 12.79 -3.82 -34.09
N SER A 699 12.86 -5.10 -33.67
CA SER A 699 12.96 -6.23 -34.60
C SER A 699 11.66 -6.47 -35.37
N SER A 700 11.73 -7.26 -36.44
CA SER A 700 10.54 -7.82 -37.07
C SER A 700 10.01 -8.99 -36.23
N PHE A 701 8.80 -8.86 -35.71
CA PHE A 701 8.18 -9.89 -34.86
C PHE A 701 7.25 -10.82 -35.65
N ASP A 702 7.38 -12.13 -35.46
CA ASP A 702 6.41 -13.08 -36.01
C ASP A 702 5.16 -13.16 -35.11
N GLU A 703 4.11 -12.43 -35.49
CA GLU A 703 2.83 -12.41 -34.77
C GLU A 703 2.09 -13.77 -34.78
N ASN A 704 2.58 -14.78 -35.51
CA ASN A 704 2.06 -16.15 -35.39
C ASN A 704 2.62 -16.89 -34.17
N THR A 705 3.65 -16.36 -33.51
CA THR A 705 4.16 -16.84 -32.24
C THR A 705 3.62 -16.03 -31.07
N TYR A 706 3.54 -16.62 -29.88
CA TYR A 706 3.14 -15.94 -28.66
C TYR A 706 4.04 -14.73 -28.36
N CYS A 707 5.36 -14.93 -28.32
CA CYS A 707 6.34 -13.87 -28.08
C CYS A 707 6.23 -12.74 -29.12
N GLY A 708 6.23 -13.08 -30.42
CA GLY A 708 6.18 -12.08 -31.47
C GLY A 708 4.87 -11.28 -31.48
N ALA A 709 3.74 -11.92 -31.22
CA ALA A 709 2.46 -11.22 -31.09
C ALA A 709 2.45 -10.24 -29.90
N TYR A 710 2.97 -10.67 -28.75
CA TYR A 710 3.00 -9.84 -27.55
C TYR A 710 3.94 -8.64 -27.73
N GLN A 711 5.15 -8.86 -28.26
CA GLN A 711 6.11 -7.79 -28.53
C GLN A 711 5.57 -6.79 -29.55
N SER A 712 4.96 -7.27 -30.64
CA SER A 712 4.34 -6.41 -31.66
C SER A 712 3.18 -5.57 -31.10
N MET A 713 2.38 -6.13 -30.19
CA MET A 713 1.34 -5.39 -29.47
C MET A 713 1.93 -4.29 -28.58
N LEU A 714 2.95 -4.61 -27.75
CA LEU A 714 3.55 -3.65 -26.83
C LEU A 714 4.26 -2.52 -27.57
N GLU A 715 5.03 -2.82 -28.61
CA GLU A 715 5.73 -1.78 -29.37
C GLU A 715 4.78 -0.82 -30.07
N ASP A 716 3.66 -1.29 -30.60
CA ASP A 716 2.67 -0.42 -31.20
C ASP A 716 2.11 0.58 -30.18
N VAL A 717 1.70 0.09 -29.00
CA VAL A 717 1.13 0.93 -27.95
C VAL A 717 2.16 1.94 -27.44
N LEU A 718 3.40 1.50 -27.16
CA LEU A 718 4.47 2.38 -26.69
C LEU A 718 4.87 3.43 -27.73
N LYS A 719 4.81 3.11 -29.03
CA LYS A 719 5.08 4.06 -30.11
C LYS A 719 3.98 5.10 -30.25
N ARG A 720 2.71 4.71 -30.14
CA ARG A 720 1.56 5.62 -30.29
C ARG A 720 1.27 6.43 -29.03
N PHE A 721 1.51 5.86 -27.84
CA PHE A 721 1.17 6.45 -26.54
C PHE A 721 2.33 6.30 -25.55
N PRO A 722 3.44 7.05 -25.74
CA PRO A 722 4.70 6.85 -24.99
C PRO A 722 4.60 7.14 -23.49
N THR A 723 3.60 7.89 -23.05
CA THR A 723 3.37 8.23 -21.63
C THR A 723 2.28 7.40 -20.96
N LEU A 724 1.61 6.53 -21.71
CA LEU A 724 0.58 5.65 -21.17
C LEU A 724 1.23 4.66 -20.20
N ARG A 725 0.69 4.56 -18.99
CA ARG A 725 1.11 3.51 -18.06
C ARG A 725 0.58 2.17 -18.57
N ILE A 726 1.46 1.16 -18.60
CA ILE A 726 1.13 -0.20 -19.02
C ILE A 726 1.48 -1.16 -17.88
N GLY A 727 0.62 -2.15 -17.64
CA GLY A 727 0.89 -3.28 -16.74
C GLY A 727 0.65 -4.62 -17.41
N ILE A 728 1.57 -5.57 -17.25
CA ILE A 728 1.43 -6.93 -17.76
C ILE A 728 0.95 -7.86 -16.64
N ILE A 729 -0.14 -8.60 -16.86
CA ILE A 729 -0.63 -9.60 -15.92
C ILE A 729 -0.32 -10.97 -16.53
N ILE A 730 0.62 -11.69 -15.92
CA ILE A 730 1.00 -13.03 -16.33
C ILE A 730 -0.05 -14.01 -15.78
N PRO A 731 -0.60 -14.93 -16.60
CA PRO A 731 -1.67 -15.81 -16.16
C PRO A 731 -1.30 -16.72 -14.98
N TYR A 732 -2.30 -16.99 -14.14
CA TYR A 732 -2.20 -18.04 -13.12
C TYR A 732 -2.06 -19.43 -13.78
N LYS A 733 -1.72 -20.45 -12.97
CA LYS A 733 -1.66 -21.84 -13.44
C LYS A 733 -3.02 -22.28 -13.98
N VAL A 734 -3.03 -22.82 -15.19
CA VAL A 734 -4.21 -23.36 -15.86
C VAL A 734 -3.88 -24.75 -16.41
N TRP A 735 -4.91 -25.58 -16.61
CA TRP A 735 -4.73 -26.98 -17.02
C TRP A 735 -5.55 -27.32 -18.25
N ASN A 736 -5.00 -28.19 -19.10
CA ASN A 736 -5.71 -28.84 -20.20
C ASN A 736 -5.21 -30.27 -20.35
N THR A 737 -6.08 -31.24 -20.07
CA THR A 737 -5.75 -32.68 -20.08
C THR A 737 -5.39 -33.20 -21.47
N GLN A 738 -5.84 -32.55 -22.55
CA GLN A 738 -5.46 -32.91 -23.92
C GLN A 738 -4.08 -32.38 -24.32
N LEU A 739 -3.52 -31.43 -23.58
CA LEU A 739 -2.24 -30.77 -23.88
C LEU A 739 -1.16 -31.11 -22.84
N GLY A 740 -1.29 -32.24 -22.15
CA GLY A 740 -0.31 -32.68 -21.14
C GLY A 740 -0.53 -32.09 -19.74
N GLY A 741 -1.67 -31.46 -19.48
CA GLY A 741 -2.04 -30.96 -18.16
C GLY A 741 -1.70 -29.49 -17.96
N LEU A 742 -0.83 -29.19 -16.99
CA LEU A 742 -0.47 -27.83 -16.61
C LEU A 742 0.15 -27.04 -17.78
N MET A 743 -0.26 -25.79 -17.97
CA MET A 743 0.36 -24.87 -18.93
C MET A 743 1.88 -24.80 -18.72
N PRO A 744 2.71 -24.99 -19.77
CA PRO A 744 4.16 -24.94 -19.63
C PRO A 744 4.65 -23.61 -19.08
N ARG A 745 5.62 -23.68 -18.14
CA ARG A 745 6.26 -22.50 -17.54
C ARG A 745 6.88 -21.56 -18.59
N GLU A 746 7.25 -22.08 -19.76
CA GLU A 746 7.84 -21.29 -20.84
C GLU A 746 6.99 -20.08 -21.25
N PHE A 747 5.66 -20.18 -21.25
CA PHE A 747 4.78 -19.04 -21.53
C PHE A 747 4.94 -17.90 -20.50
N THR A 748 5.10 -18.26 -19.23
CA THR A 748 5.34 -17.34 -18.12
C THR A 748 6.73 -16.72 -18.20
N ASP A 749 7.76 -17.55 -18.37
CA ASP A 749 9.16 -17.10 -18.40
C ASP A 749 9.41 -16.13 -19.56
N LYS A 750 8.81 -16.39 -20.73
CA LYS A 750 8.89 -15.50 -21.89
C LYS A 750 8.19 -14.17 -21.67
N LEU A 751 7.08 -14.15 -20.95
CA LEU A 751 6.38 -12.91 -20.65
C LEU A 751 7.14 -12.06 -19.62
N VAL A 752 7.82 -12.70 -18.65
CA VAL A 752 8.78 -12.01 -17.76
C VAL A 752 9.94 -11.42 -18.55
N GLU A 753 10.52 -12.19 -19.48
CA GLU A 753 11.60 -11.73 -20.36
C GLU A 753 11.18 -10.50 -21.19
N ILE A 754 9.97 -10.54 -21.78
CA ILE A 754 9.37 -9.40 -22.51
C ILE A 754 9.18 -8.20 -21.57
N ALA A 755 8.56 -8.38 -20.40
CA ALA A 755 8.30 -7.29 -19.47
C ALA A 755 9.59 -6.57 -19.04
N LYS A 756 10.64 -7.34 -18.74
CA LYS A 756 11.98 -6.81 -18.41
C LYS A 756 12.61 -6.08 -19.59
N LEU A 757 12.51 -6.63 -20.81
CA LEU A 757 13.06 -6.01 -22.01
C LEU A 757 12.49 -4.61 -22.24
N TYR A 758 11.18 -4.42 -22.05
CA TYR A 758 10.51 -3.13 -22.25
C TYR A 758 10.43 -2.26 -20.99
N SER A 759 11.03 -2.69 -19.87
CA SER A 759 10.91 -2.00 -18.57
C SER A 759 9.45 -1.76 -18.13
N ILE A 760 8.56 -2.70 -18.43
CA ILE A 760 7.14 -2.65 -18.08
C ILE A 760 6.90 -3.42 -16.77
N PRO A 761 6.21 -2.84 -15.77
CA PRO A 761 5.79 -3.57 -14.59
C PRO A 761 4.95 -4.80 -14.93
N TYR A 762 5.17 -5.90 -14.21
CA TYR A 762 4.39 -7.12 -14.39
C TYR A 762 3.96 -7.74 -13.06
N LEU A 763 2.83 -8.47 -13.09
CA LEU A 763 2.32 -9.28 -11.99
C LEU A 763 2.38 -10.76 -12.36
N ASN A 764 3.08 -11.57 -11.57
CA ASN A 764 3.26 -13.01 -11.83
C ASN A 764 2.24 -13.89 -11.09
N LEU A 765 0.99 -13.94 -11.57
CA LEU A 765 -0.03 -14.80 -10.94
C LEU A 765 0.31 -16.29 -11.05
N TYR A 766 1.13 -16.70 -12.02
CA TYR A 766 1.53 -18.11 -12.18
C TYR A 766 2.19 -18.65 -10.90
N ASP A 767 3.07 -17.85 -10.29
CA ASP A 767 3.82 -18.25 -9.09
C ASP A 767 3.21 -17.69 -7.79
N GLU A 768 2.51 -16.56 -7.86
CA GLU A 768 2.12 -15.81 -6.66
C GLU A 768 0.65 -16.00 -6.25
N ALA A 769 -0.25 -16.40 -7.17
CA ALA A 769 -1.70 -16.42 -6.92
C ALA A 769 -2.17 -17.53 -5.97
N GLN A 770 -1.27 -18.41 -5.54
CA GLN A 770 -1.56 -19.60 -4.71
C GLN A 770 -2.55 -20.60 -5.36
N ILE A 771 -2.73 -20.53 -6.68
CA ILE A 771 -3.56 -21.47 -7.46
C ILE A 771 -2.65 -22.63 -7.93
N ASN A 772 -3.00 -23.85 -7.55
CA ASN A 772 -2.18 -25.04 -7.80
C ASN A 772 -3.01 -26.34 -7.82
N GLU A 773 -2.36 -27.47 -8.07
CA GLU A 773 -3.02 -28.78 -8.21
C GLU A 773 -3.89 -29.18 -7.01
N VAL A 774 -3.54 -28.71 -5.80
CA VAL A 774 -4.25 -29.07 -4.56
C VAL A 774 -5.60 -28.38 -4.45
N ASN A 775 -5.74 -27.16 -4.99
CA ASN A 775 -6.94 -26.32 -4.79
C ASN A 775 -7.67 -25.96 -6.08
N LYS A 776 -7.19 -26.38 -7.25
CA LYS A 776 -7.82 -26.05 -8.54
C LYS A 776 -9.29 -26.49 -8.61
N ASP A 777 -9.67 -27.65 -8.05
CA ASP A 777 -11.04 -28.17 -8.20
C ASP A 777 -12.08 -27.37 -7.40
N VAL A 778 -11.65 -26.57 -6.42
CA VAL A 778 -12.52 -25.66 -5.66
C VAL A 778 -12.47 -24.22 -6.16
N LEU A 779 -11.51 -23.86 -7.01
CA LEU A 779 -11.30 -22.49 -7.50
C LEU A 779 -11.69 -22.28 -8.95
N PHE A 780 -11.78 -23.35 -9.74
CA PHE A 780 -12.20 -23.28 -11.14
C PHE A 780 -13.70 -23.57 -11.29
N VAL A 781 -14.30 -22.93 -12.28
CA VAL A 781 -15.71 -23.13 -12.62
C VAL A 781 -15.89 -24.09 -13.79
N ASP A 782 -14.85 -24.35 -14.61
CA ASP A 782 -14.95 -25.29 -15.72
C ASP A 782 -15.27 -26.71 -15.25
N ASP A 783 -16.31 -27.30 -15.81
CA ASP A 783 -16.69 -28.69 -15.51
C ASP A 783 -15.82 -29.65 -16.32
N THR A 784 -14.83 -30.25 -15.66
CA THR A 784 -13.86 -31.17 -16.30
C THR A 784 -14.48 -32.46 -16.81
N SER A 785 -15.76 -32.75 -16.48
CA SER A 785 -16.52 -33.83 -17.12
C SER A 785 -17.06 -33.44 -18.51
N GLN A 786 -17.15 -32.14 -18.81
CA GLN A 786 -17.70 -31.59 -20.05
C GLN A 786 -16.65 -30.92 -20.94
N VAL A 787 -15.57 -30.41 -20.37
CA VAL A 787 -14.47 -29.75 -21.08
C VAL A 787 -13.10 -30.29 -20.62
N PRO A 788 -12.08 -30.34 -21.50
CA PRO A 788 -10.79 -30.91 -21.15
C PRO A 788 -9.89 -29.97 -20.33
N TYR A 789 -10.37 -28.77 -20.00
CA TYR A 789 -9.56 -27.68 -19.45
C TYR A 789 -10.13 -27.08 -18.16
N GLN A 790 -9.25 -26.46 -17.38
CA GLN A 790 -9.54 -25.61 -16.24
C GLN A 790 -8.82 -24.28 -16.47
N TYR A 791 -9.52 -23.32 -17.07
CA TYR A 791 -9.05 -21.99 -17.47
C TYR A 791 -9.72 -20.88 -16.66
N HIS A 792 -11.01 -21.05 -16.35
CA HIS A 792 -11.86 -20.02 -15.77
C HIS A 792 -12.07 -20.25 -14.28
N LEU A 793 -11.80 -19.20 -13.51
CA LEU A 793 -12.03 -19.20 -12.07
C LEU A 793 -13.51 -19.01 -11.74
N ASN A 794 -13.94 -19.58 -10.63
CA ASN A 794 -15.17 -19.18 -9.99
C ASN A 794 -14.98 -17.84 -9.24
N ASN A 795 -16.02 -17.32 -8.60
CA ASN A 795 -15.95 -16.03 -7.91
C ASN A 795 -14.94 -16.00 -6.75
N GLU A 796 -14.64 -17.14 -6.12
CA GLU A 796 -13.61 -17.21 -5.08
C GLU A 796 -12.20 -17.14 -5.68
N GLY A 797 -11.96 -17.83 -6.81
CA GLY A 797 -10.72 -17.68 -7.55
C GLY A 797 -10.53 -16.26 -8.09
N TYR A 798 -11.58 -15.63 -8.65
CA TYR A 798 -11.51 -14.22 -9.05
C TYR A 798 -11.18 -13.31 -7.88
N ARG A 799 -11.82 -13.50 -6.71
CA ARG A 799 -11.52 -12.74 -5.48
C ARG A 799 -10.05 -12.85 -5.11
N MET A 800 -9.46 -14.04 -5.21
CA MET A 800 -8.04 -14.27 -4.92
C MET A 800 -7.15 -13.47 -5.87
N ILE A 801 -7.26 -13.67 -7.19
CA ILE A 801 -6.38 -12.98 -8.15
C ILE A 801 -6.59 -11.46 -8.14
N SER A 802 -7.79 -10.99 -7.83
CA SER A 802 -8.12 -9.57 -7.78
C SER A 802 -7.36 -8.84 -6.68
N SER A 803 -7.04 -9.51 -5.56
CA SER A 803 -6.23 -8.92 -4.49
C SER A 803 -4.83 -8.54 -4.97
N TYR A 804 -4.22 -9.41 -5.77
CA TYR A 804 -2.93 -9.17 -6.41
C TYR A 804 -3.03 -8.11 -7.50
N ILE A 805 -4.05 -8.19 -8.37
CA ILE A 805 -4.23 -7.26 -9.49
C ILE A 805 -4.48 -5.83 -9.01
N VAL A 806 -5.33 -5.62 -8.00
CA VAL A 806 -5.58 -4.29 -7.42
C VAL A 806 -4.30 -3.73 -6.79
N SER A 807 -3.57 -4.54 -6.03
CA SER A 807 -2.29 -4.11 -5.44
C SER A 807 -1.27 -3.71 -6.51
N PHE A 808 -1.19 -4.48 -7.58
CA PHE A 808 -0.32 -4.22 -8.73
C PHE A 808 -0.70 -2.92 -9.45
N VAL A 809 -2.00 -2.69 -9.71
CA VAL A 809 -2.46 -1.44 -10.31
C VAL A 809 -2.13 -0.25 -9.41
N ASN A 810 -2.29 -0.36 -8.10
CA ASN A 810 -1.91 0.69 -7.16
C ASN A 810 -0.40 1.00 -7.23
N GLN A 811 0.44 -0.02 -7.38
CA GLN A 811 1.89 0.17 -7.53
C GLN A 811 2.25 0.93 -8.82
N ILE A 812 1.57 0.65 -9.93
CA ILE A 812 1.84 1.31 -11.22
C ILE A 812 1.50 2.81 -11.17
N ILE A 813 0.45 3.20 -10.46
CA ILE A 813 -0.01 4.60 -10.38
C ILE A 813 0.67 5.40 -9.24
N GLY A 814 1.34 4.72 -8.32
CA GLY A 814 1.93 5.25 -7.08
C GLY A 814 0.89 5.73 -6.09
#